data_AF-C0B6K5-F1
#
_entry.id   AF-C0B6K5-F1
#
_cell.length_a   1.000
_cell.length_b   1.000
_cell.length_c   1.000
_cell.angle_alpha   90.00
_cell.angle_beta   90.00
_cell.angle_gamma   90.00
#
_symmetry.space_group_name_H-M   'P 1'
#
loop_
_entity.id
_entity.type
_entity.pdbx_description
1 polymer ?
#
loop_
_entity_poly.entity_id
_entity_poly.type
_entity_poly.pdbx_seq_one_letter_code
_entity_poly.pdbx_strand_id
1 'polypeptide(L)'
;MTSSQKEESIPTGKSVEAYRRFLNMKNREYRVLVTLALMASLVVGNIAGTSVNVQAADNKDKSTETKKTSETKTSSSATPAKDETVYVKVDDAGNQKDVTVSDQLKNISSLGTIDDVSDLKDIKNVKGDETFSENNGKLVWQGDKKDICYQGTTTKKIPVGMKVTYELDGKKVSADDLEGKSGHLKIHYEYQNTSADSGKYTPFLMATGLLMDGEKFSNVTVDNGKVISDGDRDIVIGMGLPQLKEQLTSVSSKVDDLDIPDSFTVEADVTDYEKVEAVTVATNEVFNEVGTDKFDSLDELKDSMTELQDASNKLVSGSGQLKDGLDTLLSSSGTLVSGIDQLASGGNTLASGTGSLVSGANTLADGSKSLANGTSQLASGAESLNAGAAQVATGAKSAKDGAGQLESGAQALNDGIAQMQNQVGVGVNSLNSGVRQLSDGISKAKEGATSLENGATQVETGATQVSGGVAQAQTGATTLQQSLVDIAGGNDNSAMVAALESLSHTATPEQQEVLNSVIAGMEEQNKKVNDGINQAAEKAGNLSISLGTLGEGAKQVADGGASLQTGAGTLVEGLKELGTGANQLQTGVENMATQLSDGTKQLSDGTGALLAGTQSLNSGLGTLSAGAGQVSEGSAALSTNMKTANAGAQSVASGAGQLASGASQLNSGAGALSTGLNTLQSSTGALVSGVEQLDSGAAELNSGMIQFNEEGIEKLVSVFDGDVDSLLDKANELLDASKEYKNFSGIADGMDGSVKFIFVSDK
;
A
#
# COMPACT_ATOMS: atom_id res chain seq x y z
N MET A 1 -45.67 64.88 13.20
CA MET A 1 -45.33 64.90 14.65
C MET A 1 -43.82 65.04 14.70
N THR A 2 -43.16 66.10 15.17
CA THR A 2 -43.45 67.28 16.02
C THR A 2 -42.33 68.31 15.70
N SER A 3 -42.62 69.53 15.23
CA SER A 3 -42.67 70.83 15.99
C SER A 3 -41.35 71.18 16.70
N SER A 4 -40.67 72.31 16.46
CA SER A 4 -41.09 73.72 16.70
C SER A 4 -40.18 74.68 15.90
N GLN A 5 -40.68 75.61 15.09
CA GLN A 5 -41.18 76.99 15.36
C GLN A 5 -40.18 78.09 14.99
N LYS A 6 -40.65 78.94 14.06
CA LYS A 6 -40.17 80.25 13.63
C LYS A 6 -40.22 81.28 14.75
N GLU A 7 -39.39 82.32 14.65
CA GLU A 7 -39.86 83.68 14.92
C GLU A 7 -39.18 84.71 13.99
N GLU A 8 -40.03 85.49 13.31
CA GLU A 8 -39.70 86.65 12.47
C GLU A 8 -39.55 87.90 13.35
N SER A 9 -38.61 88.80 13.01
CA SER A 9 -38.85 90.25 13.17
C SER A 9 -37.99 91.07 12.19
N ILE A 10 -38.63 92.04 11.53
CA ILE A 10 -38.14 93.04 10.56
C ILE A 10 -38.70 94.40 11.06
N PRO A 11 -38.20 95.61 10.74
CA PRO A 11 -36.85 96.15 10.49
C PRO A 11 -36.57 97.44 11.33
N THR A 12 -35.39 98.04 11.21
CA THR A 12 -35.17 99.45 10.78
C THR A 12 -33.70 99.87 10.99
N GLY A 13 -33.11 100.55 9.99
CA GLY A 13 -31.85 101.31 10.16
C GLY A 13 -30.72 101.11 9.13
N LYS A 14 -30.78 100.11 8.25
CA LYS A 14 -29.59 99.69 7.46
C LYS A 14 -29.49 100.17 5.99
N SER A 15 -30.32 101.09 5.51
CA SER A 15 -30.29 101.48 4.09
C SER A 15 -29.21 102.51 3.70
N VAL A 16 -28.49 103.10 4.65
CA VAL A 16 -27.39 104.06 4.38
C VAL A 16 -26.00 103.46 4.64
N GLU A 17 -25.91 102.47 5.54
CA GLU A 17 -24.67 101.75 5.87
C GLU A 17 -24.39 100.58 4.91
N ALA A 18 -25.42 100.02 4.27
CA ALA A 18 -25.29 99.04 3.19
C ALA A 18 -24.67 99.67 1.92
N TYR A 19 -24.97 100.94 1.62
CA TYR A 19 -24.41 101.64 0.45
C TYR A 19 -22.93 102.04 0.66
N ARG A 20 -22.51 102.37 1.90
CA ARG A 20 -21.09 102.61 2.25
C ARG A 20 -20.26 101.32 2.38
N ARG A 21 -20.84 100.20 2.81
CA ARG A 21 -20.15 98.89 2.81
C ARG A 21 -19.97 98.32 1.40
N PHE A 22 -20.93 98.53 0.50
CA PHE A 22 -20.84 98.10 -0.90
C PHE A 22 -19.72 98.82 -1.68
N LEU A 23 -19.53 100.13 -1.45
CA LEU A 23 -18.42 100.90 -2.02
C LEU A 23 -17.04 100.55 -1.41
N ASN A 24 -16.99 100.20 -0.13
CA ASN A 24 -15.73 99.80 0.54
C ASN A 24 -15.34 98.32 0.30
N MET A 25 -16.26 97.43 -0.07
CA MET A 25 -15.94 96.04 -0.46
C MET A 25 -15.29 95.96 -1.85
N LYS A 26 -15.81 96.70 -2.84
CA LYS A 26 -15.27 96.69 -4.22
C LYS A 26 -13.82 97.18 -4.33
N ASN A 27 -13.41 98.13 -3.48
CA ASN A 27 -12.02 98.61 -3.42
C ASN A 27 -11.04 97.60 -2.78
N ARG A 28 -11.55 96.61 -2.03
CA ARG A 28 -10.74 95.58 -1.39
C ARG A 28 -10.45 94.42 -2.35
N GLU A 29 -11.44 94.03 -3.15
CA GLU A 29 -11.31 92.97 -4.18
C GLU A 29 -10.36 93.39 -5.31
N TYR A 30 -10.47 94.64 -5.79
CA TYR A 30 -9.57 95.21 -6.79
C TYR A 30 -8.10 95.28 -6.30
N ARG A 31 -7.89 95.54 -5.01
CA ARG A 31 -6.55 95.52 -4.39
C ARG A 31 -5.98 94.11 -4.30
N VAL A 32 -6.80 93.09 -4.04
CA VAL A 32 -6.36 91.69 -3.94
C VAL A 32 -5.93 91.14 -5.30
N LEU A 33 -6.69 91.42 -6.36
CA LEU A 33 -6.36 91.03 -7.75
C LEU A 33 -5.03 91.63 -8.22
N VAL A 34 -4.84 92.94 -8.03
CA VAL A 34 -3.58 93.62 -8.38
C VAL A 34 -2.41 93.11 -7.53
N THR A 35 -2.64 92.80 -6.25
CA THR A 35 -1.59 92.26 -5.37
C THR A 35 -1.20 90.83 -5.77
N LEU A 36 -2.16 89.99 -6.20
CA LEU A 36 -1.89 88.63 -6.67
C LEU A 36 -1.18 88.61 -8.02
N ALA A 37 -1.56 89.48 -8.97
CA ALA A 37 -0.87 89.64 -10.24
C ALA A 37 0.59 90.14 -10.04
N LEU A 38 0.81 91.07 -9.10
CA LEU A 38 2.15 91.52 -8.72
C LEU A 38 2.96 90.45 -7.94
N MET A 39 2.31 89.64 -7.08
CA MET A 39 2.97 88.54 -6.39
C MET A 39 3.33 87.38 -7.35
N ALA A 40 2.52 87.13 -8.37
CA ALA A 40 2.84 86.15 -9.41
C ALA A 40 4.10 86.57 -10.22
N SER A 41 4.30 87.87 -10.48
CA SER A 41 5.54 88.37 -11.08
C SER A 41 6.76 88.33 -10.13
N LEU A 42 6.56 88.37 -8.81
CA LEU A 42 7.64 88.39 -7.80
C LEU A 42 8.08 86.98 -7.32
N VAL A 43 7.35 85.91 -7.64
CA VAL A 43 7.59 84.54 -7.13
C VAL A 43 8.38 83.65 -8.10
N VAL A 44 8.75 84.13 -9.30
CA VAL A 44 9.58 83.35 -10.25
C VAL A 44 11.07 83.31 -9.87
N GLY A 45 11.51 84.06 -8.85
CA GLY A 45 12.91 84.16 -8.44
C GLY A 45 13.45 83.10 -7.47
N ASN A 46 12.66 82.15 -6.94
CA ASN A 46 13.16 81.16 -5.97
C ASN A 46 12.39 79.83 -5.98
N ILE A 47 12.52 79.03 -7.04
CA ILE A 47 12.39 77.57 -6.96
C ILE A 47 13.51 76.92 -7.77
N ALA A 48 14.73 77.02 -7.25
CA ALA A 48 15.79 76.07 -7.56
C ALA A 48 16.01 75.21 -6.31
N GLY A 49 15.60 73.94 -6.40
CA GLY A 49 16.17 72.85 -5.62
C GLY A 49 15.71 72.70 -4.16
N THR A 50 14.59 72.01 -3.96
CA THR A 50 14.47 71.06 -2.83
C THR A 50 13.88 69.76 -3.34
N SER A 51 14.73 68.86 -3.86
CA SER A 51 14.40 67.44 -3.90
C SER A 51 14.36 66.93 -2.46
N VAL A 52 13.23 66.35 -2.09
CA VAL A 52 13.04 65.63 -0.83
C VAL A 52 13.89 64.36 -0.91
N ASN A 53 15.12 64.44 -0.37
CA ASN A 53 15.89 63.26 -0.05
C ASN A 53 15.26 62.59 1.17
N VAL A 54 14.66 61.41 0.96
CA VAL A 54 14.30 60.49 2.04
C VAL A 54 15.61 60.00 2.66
N GLN A 55 15.82 60.40 3.91
CA GLN A 55 16.93 60.01 4.76
C GLN A 55 16.95 58.49 4.99
N ALA A 56 18.11 57.87 4.77
CA ALA A 56 18.57 56.75 5.58
C ALA A 56 19.87 57.16 6.27
N ALA A 57 19.91 56.94 7.57
CA ALA A 57 20.87 57.52 8.50
C ALA A 57 22.28 56.89 8.42
N ASP A 58 23.27 57.77 8.26
CA ASP A 58 24.37 57.99 9.21
C ASP A 58 25.40 56.85 9.46
N ASN A 59 26.59 56.98 8.85
CA ASN A 59 27.81 57.31 9.61
C ASN A 59 29.04 57.54 8.71
N LYS A 60 29.73 58.66 9.00
CA LYS A 60 31.19 58.94 8.95
C LYS A 60 31.95 58.53 7.67
N ASP A 61 32.56 59.45 6.95
CA ASP A 61 33.70 60.23 7.44
C ASP A 61 33.94 61.51 6.61
N LYS A 62 34.56 62.50 7.25
CA LYS A 62 34.82 63.86 6.78
C LYS A 62 36.05 63.94 5.88
N SER A 63 35.97 64.72 4.81
CA SER A 63 37.01 65.72 4.50
C SER A 63 36.45 66.88 3.69
N THR A 64 36.49 68.03 4.35
CA THR A 64 36.19 69.39 3.90
C THR A 64 37.28 69.92 2.97
N GLU A 65 36.91 70.52 1.84
CA GLU A 65 37.63 71.66 1.28
C GLU A 65 36.71 72.86 1.09
N THR A 66 37.25 74.00 1.50
CA THR A 66 36.57 75.27 1.75
C THR A 66 37.05 76.23 0.67
N LYS A 67 36.17 76.83 -0.13
CA LYS A 67 36.53 77.97 -0.97
C LYS A 67 35.74 79.21 -0.54
N LYS A 68 36.43 80.06 0.23
CA LYS A 68 36.07 81.45 0.48
C LYS A 68 36.28 82.24 -0.81
N THR A 69 35.28 83.04 -1.19
CA THR A 69 35.51 84.27 -1.93
C THR A 69 34.80 85.40 -1.20
N SER A 70 35.64 86.29 -0.69
CA SER A 70 35.30 87.56 -0.08
C SER A 70 35.25 88.58 -1.21
N GLU A 71 34.09 89.17 -1.47
CA GLU A 71 34.04 90.39 -2.28
C GLU A 71 33.34 91.52 -1.54
N THR A 72 34.14 92.56 -1.40
CA THR A 72 33.91 93.84 -0.77
C THR A 72 32.98 94.66 -1.66
N LYS A 73 31.72 94.90 -1.25
CA LYS A 73 30.88 95.91 -1.89
C LYS A 73 31.29 97.31 -1.42
N THR A 74 31.99 97.98 -2.31
CA THR A 74 32.21 99.43 -2.38
C THR A 74 30.88 100.16 -2.40
N SER A 75 30.82 101.27 -1.66
CA SER A 75 29.70 102.21 -1.60
C SER A 75 29.38 102.81 -2.98
N SER A 76 28.21 102.53 -3.55
CA SER A 76 27.67 103.25 -4.71
C SER A 76 26.76 104.40 -4.25
N SER A 77 26.97 105.57 -4.82
CA SER A 77 26.11 106.74 -4.70
C SER A 77 24.71 106.42 -5.22
N ALA A 78 23.69 106.44 -4.36
CA ALA A 78 22.32 106.16 -4.75
C ALA A 78 21.79 107.26 -5.69
N THR A 79 21.50 106.87 -6.94
CA THR A 79 20.83 107.69 -7.95
C THR A 79 19.32 107.75 -7.67
N PRO A 80 18.62 108.87 -7.98
CA PRO A 80 17.16 108.90 -7.99
C PRO A 80 16.60 107.82 -8.92
N ALA A 81 15.40 107.31 -8.63
CA ALA A 81 14.74 106.29 -9.44
C ALA A 81 13.30 106.69 -9.81
N LYS A 82 12.87 106.28 -11.01
CA LYS A 82 11.51 106.46 -11.52
C LYS A 82 10.85 105.10 -11.71
N ASP A 83 9.81 104.84 -10.91
CA ASP A 83 8.91 103.71 -11.11
C ASP A 83 7.71 104.18 -11.93
N GLU A 84 7.62 103.73 -13.17
CA GLU A 84 6.55 104.07 -14.09
C GLU A 84 5.54 102.92 -14.20
N THR A 85 4.27 103.23 -13.99
CA THR A 85 3.16 102.30 -14.20
C THR A 85 2.23 102.84 -15.26
N VAL A 86 2.22 102.18 -16.42
CA VAL A 86 1.38 102.52 -17.56
C VAL A 86 0.07 101.74 -17.44
N TYR A 87 -1.01 102.41 -17.02
CA TYR A 87 -2.35 101.82 -16.99
C TYR A 87 -2.99 101.94 -18.38
N VAL A 88 -3.22 100.81 -19.01
CA VAL A 88 -3.86 100.71 -20.33
C VAL A 88 -5.26 100.19 -20.14
N LYS A 89 -6.26 101.02 -20.47
CA LYS A 89 -7.65 100.56 -20.55
C LYS A 89 -7.88 99.86 -21.87
N VAL A 90 -8.41 98.65 -21.82
CA VAL A 90 -8.72 97.86 -23.01
C VAL A 90 -10.21 97.55 -23.11
N ASP A 91 -10.68 97.35 -24.34
CA ASP A 91 -11.95 96.69 -24.59
C ASP A 91 -11.86 95.16 -24.42
N ASP A 92 -12.98 94.47 -24.57
CA ASP A 92 -13.06 93.03 -24.29
C ASP A 92 -12.36 92.15 -25.32
N ALA A 93 -11.92 92.72 -26.45
CA ALA A 93 -11.06 92.07 -27.43
C ALA A 93 -9.58 92.37 -27.20
N GLY A 94 -9.24 93.22 -26.22
CA GLY A 94 -7.87 93.65 -25.91
C GLY A 94 -7.42 94.93 -26.62
N ASN A 95 -8.32 95.65 -27.31
CA ASN A 95 -7.94 96.89 -28.00
C ASN A 95 -7.83 98.08 -27.03
N GLN A 96 -6.76 98.85 -27.16
CA GLN A 96 -6.48 100.04 -26.35
C GLN A 96 -7.53 101.14 -26.54
N LYS A 97 -8.11 101.63 -25.43
CA LYS A 97 -9.05 102.77 -25.39
C LYS A 97 -8.41 104.05 -24.87
N ASP A 98 -7.77 103.98 -23.70
CA ASP A 98 -7.17 105.12 -23.01
C ASP A 98 -5.91 104.67 -22.26
N VAL A 99 -4.95 105.57 -22.10
CA VAL A 99 -3.69 105.29 -21.40
C VAL A 99 -3.41 106.39 -20.40
N THR A 100 -3.35 105.98 -19.13
CA THR A 100 -2.92 106.82 -18.02
C THR A 100 -1.59 106.29 -17.51
N VAL A 101 -0.57 107.13 -17.50
CA VAL A 101 0.73 106.80 -16.94
C VAL A 101 0.82 107.40 -15.55
N SER A 102 1.23 106.58 -14.59
CA SER A 102 1.48 106.98 -13.20
C SER A 102 2.96 106.84 -12.93
N ASP A 103 3.62 107.97 -12.74
CA ASP A 103 5.05 108.04 -12.46
C ASP A 103 5.27 108.27 -10.97
N GLN A 104 6.08 107.41 -10.36
CA GLN A 104 6.55 107.56 -8.99
C GLN A 104 8.05 107.84 -9.00
N LEU A 105 8.40 109.10 -8.72
CA LEU A 105 9.79 109.53 -8.54
C LEU A 105 10.18 109.29 -7.09
N LYS A 106 11.08 108.33 -6.86
CA LYS A 106 11.63 108.02 -5.55
C LYS A 106 12.78 108.96 -5.23
N ASN A 107 12.62 109.75 -4.18
CA ASN A 107 13.62 110.73 -3.75
C ASN A 107 14.63 110.09 -2.78
N ILE A 108 15.36 109.08 -3.27
CA ILE A 108 16.27 108.23 -2.48
C ILE A 108 17.37 109.06 -1.76
N SER A 109 17.66 110.27 -2.28
CA SER A 109 18.69 111.18 -1.78
C SER A 109 18.16 112.43 -1.06
N SER A 110 16.85 112.52 -0.78
CA SER A 110 16.21 113.67 -0.09
C SER A 110 16.52 115.03 -0.73
N LEU A 111 16.54 115.09 -2.05
CA LEU A 111 16.79 116.30 -2.82
C LEU A 111 15.63 117.31 -2.66
N GLY A 112 15.95 118.60 -2.63
CA GLY A 112 14.95 119.68 -2.55
C GLY A 112 14.14 119.83 -3.83
N THR A 113 14.74 119.53 -4.98
CA THR A 113 14.11 119.49 -6.30
C THR A 113 14.42 118.17 -6.99
N ILE A 114 13.48 117.63 -7.75
CA ILE A 114 13.66 116.42 -8.56
C ILE A 114 13.45 116.79 -10.02
N ASP A 115 14.48 116.55 -10.84
CA ASP A 115 14.41 116.71 -12.29
C ASP A 115 13.85 115.43 -12.90
N ASP A 116 12.84 115.57 -13.76
CA ASP A 116 12.27 114.48 -14.53
C ASP A 116 11.99 114.93 -15.97
N VAL A 117 11.75 113.97 -16.86
CA VAL A 117 11.34 114.20 -18.24
C VAL A 117 10.05 113.42 -18.48
N SER A 118 9.04 114.07 -19.03
CA SER A 118 7.76 113.45 -19.34
C SER A 118 7.18 114.02 -20.62
N ASP A 119 6.69 113.14 -21.50
CA ASP A 119 5.91 113.48 -22.69
C ASP A 119 4.39 113.41 -22.45
N LEU A 120 3.97 113.20 -21.19
CA LEU A 120 2.57 113.08 -20.80
C LEU A 120 1.82 114.41 -20.88
N LYS A 121 0.51 114.31 -21.16
CA LYS A 121 -0.44 115.43 -21.13
C LYS A 121 -1.26 115.40 -19.85
N ASP A 122 -1.80 116.55 -19.46
CA ASP A 122 -2.67 116.69 -18.28
C ASP A 122 -2.04 116.20 -16.97
N ILE A 123 -0.74 116.47 -16.79
CA ILE A 123 0.03 116.05 -15.63
C ILE A 123 -0.55 116.63 -14.34
N LYS A 124 -0.85 115.75 -13.38
CA LYS A 124 -1.38 116.09 -12.06
C LYS A 124 -0.57 115.38 -10.99
N ASN A 125 -0.20 116.11 -9.95
CA ASN A 125 0.26 115.49 -8.71
C ASN A 125 -0.92 114.74 -8.08
N VAL A 126 -0.74 113.45 -7.83
CA VAL A 126 -1.77 112.59 -7.23
C VAL A 126 -1.44 112.18 -5.81
N LYS A 127 -0.28 112.61 -5.28
CA LYS A 127 0.17 112.30 -3.93
C LYS A 127 0.90 113.48 -3.30
N GLY A 128 0.11 114.39 -2.73
CA GLY A 128 0.59 115.58 -2.02
C GLY A 128 0.19 116.88 -2.74
N ASP A 129 0.69 118.01 -2.24
CA ASP A 129 0.37 119.36 -2.74
C ASP A 129 1.59 120.02 -3.44
N GLU A 130 2.66 119.24 -3.68
CA GLU A 130 3.90 119.70 -4.31
C GLU A 130 3.64 120.16 -5.75
N THR A 131 4.19 121.32 -6.12
CA THR A 131 4.03 121.93 -7.45
C THR A 131 5.22 121.61 -8.36
N PHE A 132 4.99 121.56 -9.66
CA PHE A 132 6.03 121.43 -10.67
C PHE A 132 6.06 122.62 -11.64
N SER A 133 7.21 122.82 -12.27
CA SER A 133 7.35 123.65 -13.46
C SER A 133 7.66 122.78 -14.66
N GLU A 134 6.97 123.01 -15.77
CA GLU A 134 7.16 122.31 -17.03
C GLU A 134 7.75 123.24 -18.09
N ASN A 135 8.82 122.78 -18.76
CA ASN A 135 9.38 123.47 -19.92
C ASN A 135 9.90 122.44 -20.94
N ASN A 136 9.27 122.37 -22.12
CA ASN A 136 9.63 121.46 -23.22
C ASN A 136 9.85 120.01 -22.80
N GLY A 137 8.89 119.42 -22.06
CA GLY A 137 8.94 118.03 -21.62
C GLY A 137 9.89 117.77 -20.44
N LYS A 138 10.62 118.77 -19.95
CA LYS A 138 11.36 118.69 -18.68
C LYS A 138 10.48 119.17 -17.54
N LEU A 139 10.30 118.32 -16.53
CA LEU A 139 9.58 118.59 -15.30
C LEU A 139 10.58 118.84 -14.18
N VAL A 140 10.38 119.91 -13.42
CA VAL A 140 11.13 120.14 -12.17
C VAL A 140 10.14 120.20 -11.03
N TRP A 141 10.16 119.15 -10.21
CA TRP A 141 9.28 119.00 -9.05
C TRP A 141 9.93 119.62 -7.81
N GLN A 142 9.16 120.39 -7.04
CA GLN A 142 9.57 120.86 -5.71
C GLN A 142 9.35 119.72 -4.70
N GLY A 143 10.33 118.83 -4.62
CA GLY A 143 10.19 117.52 -3.96
C GLY A 143 10.09 117.56 -2.44
N ASP A 144 10.53 118.64 -1.77
CA ASP A 144 10.48 118.81 -0.31
C ASP A 144 10.91 117.55 0.49
N LYS A 145 11.90 116.82 -0.04
CA LYS A 145 12.43 115.53 0.48
C LYS A 145 11.46 114.35 0.49
N LYS A 146 10.34 114.42 -0.24
CA LYS A 146 9.37 113.34 -0.41
C LYS A 146 9.45 112.74 -1.81
N ASP A 147 8.90 111.54 -1.94
CA ASP A 147 8.60 110.94 -3.22
C ASP A 147 7.47 111.72 -3.90
N ILE A 148 7.57 111.88 -5.21
CA ILE A 148 6.54 112.51 -6.03
C ILE A 148 5.79 111.42 -6.79
N CYS A 149 4.46 111.45 -6.75
CA CYS A 149 3.64 110.64 -7.64
C CYS A 149 2.77 111.55 -8.49
N TYR A 150 2.94 111.48 -9.81
CA TYR A 150 2.12 112.23 -10.74
C TYR A 150 1.51 111.31 -11.79
N GLN A 151 0.39 111.75 -12.35
CA GLN A 151 -0.34 111.04 -13.40
C GLN A 151 -0.57 111.95 -14.59
N GLY A 152 -0.47 111.39 -15.78
CA GLY A 152 -0.81 112.06 -17.03
C GLY A 152 -1.35 111.08 -18.06
N THR A 153 -1.86 111.60 -19.17
CA THR A 153 -2.41 110.82 -20.28
C THR A 153 -1.48 110.84 -21.48
N THR A 154 -1.53 109.81 -22.33
CA THR A 154 -0.73 109.75 -23.55
C THR A 154 -1.45 109.02 -24.67
N THR A 155 -1.13 109.40 -25.91
CA THR A 155 -1.60 108.73 -27.13
C THR A 155 -0.50 107.90 -27.80
N LYS A 156 0.62 107.67 -27.11
CA LYS A 156 1.74 106.86 -27.62
C LYS A 156 1.31 105.39 -27.76
N LYS A 157 1.77 104.74 -28.83
CA LYS A 157 1.52 103.31 -29.07
C LYS A 157 2.20 102.50 -27.96
N ILE A 158 1.49 101.55 -27.38
CA ILE A 158 2.01 100.68 -26.31
C ILE A 158 2.86 99.57 -26.94
N PRO A 159 4.07 99.27 -26.42
CA PRO A 159 5.00 98.32 -27.02
C PRO A 159 4.62 96.85 -26.82
N VAL A 160 3.67 96.57 -25.93
CA VAL A 160 3.13 95.25 -25.65
C VAL A 160 1.61 95.31 -25.57
N GLY A 161 0.95 94.20 -25.81
CA GLY A 161 -0.50 94.14 -25.76
C GLY A 161 -1.00 92.71 -25.70
N MET A 162 -2.31 92.57 -25.78
CA MET A 162 -2.95 91.26 -25.87
C MET A 162 -4.10 91.33 -26.86
N LYS A 163 -4.51 90.16 -27.34
CA LYS A 163 -5.75 89.98 -28.06
C LYS A 163 -6.51 88.84 -27.42
N VAL A 164 -7.78 89.08 -27.15
CA VAL A 164 -8.64 88.10 -26.49
C VAL A 164 -9.68 87.63 -27.49
N THR A 165 -9.83 86.31 -27.61
CA THR A 165 -10.84 85.69 -28.47
C THR A 165 -11.64 84.67 -27.68
N TYR A 166 -12.95 84.63 -27.94
CA TYR A 166 -13.88 83.77 -27.23
C TYR A 166 -14.55 82.79 -28.19
N GLU A 167 -14.67 81.54 -27.75
CA GLU A 167 -15.45 80.50 -28.42
C GLU A 167 -16.42 79.85 -27.44
N LEU A 168 -17.69 79.75 -27.80
CA LEU A 168 -18.70 79.02 -27.04
C LEU A 168 -19.14 77.80 -27.87
N ASP A 169 -19.02 76.60 -27.32
CA ASP A 169 -19.28 75.32 -27.99
C ASP A 169 -18.54 75.19 -29.34
N GLY A 170 -17.28 75.67 -29.38
CA GLY A 170 -16.42 75.65 -30.57
C GLY A 170 -16.78 76.66 -31.66
N LYS A 171 -17.65 77.64 -31.39
CA LYS A 171 -17.97 78.74 -32.31
C LYS A 171 -17.46 80.07 -31.77
N LYS A 172 -16.75 80.83 -32.60
CA LYS A 172 -16.33 82.20 -32.28
C LYS A 172 -17.54 83.09 -31.99
N VAL A 173 -17.46 83.78 -30.85
CA VAL A 173 -18.50 84.69 -30.35
C VAL A 173 -17.84 86.00 -29.89
N SER A 174 -18.59 87.11 -29.95
CA SER A 174 -18.12 88.37 -29.38
C SER A 174 -18.31 88.36 -27.86
N ALA A 175 -17.52 89.14 -27.12
CA ALA A 175 -17.65 89.22 -25.67
C ALA A 175 -19.05 89.70 -25.23
N ASP A 176 -19.63 90.66 -25.95
CA ASP A 176 -20.98 91.19 -25.67
C ASP A 176 -22.07 90.13 -25.87
N ASP A 177 -21.86 89.17 -26.79
CA ASP A 177 -22.83 88.11 -27.10
C ASP A 177 -22.78 86.93 -26.11
N LEU A 178 -21.81 86.92 -25.19
CA LEU A 178 -21.67 85.88 -24.18
C LEU A 178 -22.59 86.08 -22.98
N GLU A 179 -23.01 87.31 -22.68
CA GLU A 179 -23.77 87.61 -21.46
C GLU A 179 -25.02 86.72 -21.32
N GLY A 180 -25.12 86.00 -20.20
CA GLY A 180 -26.20 85.07 -19.87
C GLY A 180 -26.21 83.75 -20.65
N LYS A 181 -25.22 83.48 -21.52
CA LYS A 181 -25.11 82.22 -22.27
C LYS A 181 -24.55 81.10 -21.39
N SER A 182 -24.88 79.86 -21.72
CA SER A 182 -24.33 78.67 -21.07
C SER A 182 -23.77 77.72 -22.14
N GLY A 183 -22.69 77.00 -21.83
CA GLY A 183 -22.01 76.10 -22.76
C GLY A 183 -20.54 75.90 -22.38
N HIS A 184 -19.76 75.27 -23.26
CA HIS A 184 -18.32 75.10 -23.07
C HIS A 184 -17.60 76.33 -23.63
N LEU A 185 -17.02 77.14 -22.74
CA LEU A 185 -16.34 78.38 -23.07
C LEU A 185 -14.83 78.16 -23.18
N LYS A 186 -14.26 78.65 -24.27
CA LYS A 186 -12.82 78.79 -24.49
C LYS A 186 -12.47 80.26 -24.62
N ILE A 187 -11.57 80.75 -23.77
CA ILE A 187 -11.02 82.10 -23.80
C ILE A 187 -9.54 82.01 -24.15
N HIS A 188 -9.16 82.48 -25.33
CA HIS A 188 -7.78 82.47 -25.78
C HIS A 188 -7.17 83.87 -25.71
N TYR A 189 -6.08 83.98 -24.94
CA TYR A 189 -5.27 85.17 -24.76
C TYR A 189 -3.98 85.02 -25.57
N GLU A 190 -3.86 85.81 -26.61
CA GLU A 190 -2.68 85.91 -27.45
C GLU A 190 -1.89 87.15 -27.05
N TYR A 191 -0.68 86.98 -26.49
CA TYR A 191 0.15 88.12 -26.12
C TYR A 191 0.91 88.66 -27.33
N GLN A 192 1.03 89.98 -27.41
CA GLN A 192 1.69 90.65 -28.52
C GLN A 192 2.83 91.51 -28.01
N ASN A 193 3.97 91.40 -28.70
CA ASN A 193 5.11 92.29 -28.53
C ASN A 193 5.30 93.08 -29.83
N THR A 194 5.30 94.40 -29.74
CA THR A 194 5.53 95.31 -30.86
C THR A 194 6.73 96.23 -30.59
N SER A 195 7.52 95.97 -29.55
CA SER A 195 8.71 96.75 -29.21
C SER A 195 9.73 96.81 -30.35
N ALA A 196 9.84 95.73 -31.13
CA ALA A 196 10.68 95.66 -32.32
C ALA A 196 10.35 96.74 -33.37
N ASP A 197 9.09 97.19 -33.48
CA ASP A 197 8.67 98.26 -34.40
C ASP A 197 9.40 99.60 -34.10
N SER A 198 9.87 99.76 -32.86
CA SER A 198 10.56 100.97 -32.37
C SER A 198 12.09 100.85 -32.31
N GLY A 199 12.66 99.74 -32.78
CA GLY A 199 14.09 99.58 -33.01
C GLY A 199 14.68 98.25 -32.52
N LYS A 200 14.51 97.93 -31.22
CA LYS A 200 15.02 96.69 -30.60
C LYS A 200 13.86 95.89 -29.99
N TYR A 201 13.87 94.58 -30.19
CA TYR A 201 12.96 93.70 -29.48
C TYR A 201 13.34 93.69 -27.99
N THR A 202 12.39 94.08 -27.15
CA THR A 202 12.51 94.05 -25.70
C THR A 202 11.66 92.88 -25.19
N PRO A 203 12.23 91.88 -24.50
CA PRO A 203 11.44 90.78 -23.96
C PRO A 203 10.57 91.28 -22.81
N PHE A 204 9.29 90.91 -22.83
CA PHE A 204 8.35 91.19 -21.75
C PHE A 204 7.76 89.88 -21.25
N LEU A 205 7.67 89.74 -19.93
CA LEU A 205 6.84 88.73 -19.29
C LEU A 205 5.43 89.29 -19.15
N MET A 206 4.48 88.60 -19.79
CA MET A 206 3.06 88.90 -19.70
C MET A 206 2.41 87.90 -18.76
N ALA A 207 1.74 88.39 -17.72
CA ALA A 207 0.98 87.56 -16.79
C ALA A 207 -0.43 88.11 -16.64
N THR A 208 -1.44 87.29 -16.97
CA THR A 208 -2.85 87.64 -16.86
C THR A 208 -3.50 86.86 -15.73
N GLY A 209 -4.07 87.60 -14.77
CA GLY A 209 -4.93 87.05 -13.74
C GLY A 209 -6.40 87.21 -14.11
N LEU A 210 -7.15 86.11 -14.09
CA LEU A 210 -8.59 86.06 -14.34
C LEU A 210 -9.29 85.63 -13.07
N LEU A 211 -10.34 86.34 -12.68
CA LEU A 211 -11.19 85.97 -11.55
C LEU A 211 -12.53 85.43 -12.07
N MET A 212 -12.77 84.15 -11.85
CA MET A 212 -13.94 83.44 -12.32
C MET A 212 -14.80 83.00 -11.13
N ASP A 213 -16.11 83.23 -11.23
CA ASP A 213 -17.07 82.87 -10.18
C ASP A 213 -17.34 81.35 -10.19
N GLY A 214 -17.08 80.65 -9.09
CA GLY A 214 -17.21 79.20 -9.00
C GLY A 214 -18.66 78.70 -9.07
N GLU A 215 -19.66 79.55 -8.87
CA GLU A 215 -21.08 79.18 -9.09
C GLU A 215 -21.43 79.18 -10.58
N LYS A 216 -20.72 79.97 -11.40
CA LYS A 216 -21.00 80.16 -12.83
C LYS A 216 -20.05 79.41 -13.74
N PHE A 217 -18.81 79.21 -13.32
CA PHE A 217 -17.77 78.51 -14.06
C PHE A 217 -17.40 77.22 -13.33
N SER A 218 -17.29 76.12 -14.09
CA SER A 218 -16.88 74.82 -13.58
C SER A 218 -15.91 74.15 -14.55
N ASN A 219 -15.15 73.17 -14.07
CA ASN A 219 -14.13 72.47 -14.86
C ASN A 219 -13.09 73.41 -15.49
N VAL A 220 -12.68 74.45 -14.77
CA VAL A 220 -11.71 75.44 -15.25
C VAL A 220 -10.35 74.80 -15.43
N THR A 221 -9.83 74.84 -16.65
CA THR A 221 -8.48 74.39 -17.00
C THR A 221 -7.75 75.48 -17.78
N VAL A 222 -6.43 75.44 -17.73
CA VAL A 222 -5.57 76.42 -18.42
C VAL A 222 -4.32 75.72 -18.93
N ASP A 223 -3.94 75.96 -20.18
CA ASP A 223 -2.60 75.67 -20.70
C ASP A 223 -1.67 76.85 -20.39
N ASN A 224 -0.36 76.59 -20.23
CA ASN A 224 0.65 77.63 -20.00
C ASN A 224 0.32 78.58 -18.82
N GLY A 225 -0.34 78.02 -17.80
CA GLY A 225 -0.82 78.75 -16.65
C GLY A 225 -1.12 77.85 -15.46
N LYS A 226 -1.73 78.45 -14.44
CA LYS A 226 -2.14 77.74 -13.22
C LYS A 226 -3.52 78.19 -12.79
N VAL A 227 -4.38 77.23 -12.48
CA VAL A 227 -5.66 77.46 -11.79
C VAL A 227 -5.45 77.29 -10.29
N ILE A 228 -5.97 78.23 -9.50
CA ILE A 228 -5.99 78.21 -8.05
C ILE A 228 -7.43 78.41 -7.63
N SER A 229 -8.04 77.39 -7.04
CA SER A 229 -9.41 77.43 -6.51
C SER A 229 -9.39 77.67 -5.01
N ASP A 230 -10.19 78.61 -4.51
CA ASP A 230 -10.36 78.83 -3.05
C ASP A 230 -11.68 78.26 -2.49
N GLY A 231 -12.47 77.61 -3.34
CA GLY A 231 -13.76 77.00 -3.02
C GLY A 231 -14.98 77.83 -3.47
N ASP A 232 -14.89 79.16 -3.41
CA ASP A 232 -15.96 80.05 -3.87
C ASP A 232 -15.63 80.68 -5.24
N ARG A 233 -14.34 80.80 -5.60
CA ARG A 233 -13.88 81.38 -6.87
C ARG A 233 -12.67 80.63 -7.43
N ASP A 234 -12.54 80.65 -8.75
CA ASP A 234 -11.36 80.17 -9.47
C ASP A 234 -10.51 81.34 -9.95
N ILE A 235 -9.24 81.34 -9.56
CA ILE A 235 -8.23 82.31 -10.01
C ILE A 235 -7.35 81.62 -11.04
N VAL A 236 -7.38 82.10 -12.28
CA VAL A 236 -6.52 81.59 -13.35
C VAL A 236 -5.38 82.58 -13.58
N ILE A 237 -4.15 82.08 -13.58
CA ILE A 237 -2.95 82.87 -13.89
C ILE A 237 -2.31 82.27 -15.14
N GLY A 238 -2.45 82.95 -16.28
CA GLY A 238 -1.77 82.60 -17.53
C GLY A 238 -0.51 83.42 -17.73
N MET A 239 0.58 82.82 -18.20
CA MET A 239 1.85 83.53 -18.46
C MET A 239 2.37 83.27 -19.86
N GLY A 240 3.06 84.25 -20.44
CA GLY A 240 3.67 84.09 -21.76
C GLY A 240 4.76 85.11 -22.04
N LEU A 241 5.62 84.74 -22.98
CA LEU A 241 6.77 85.49 -23.47
C LEU A 241 6.56 85.77 -24.97
N PRO A 242 5.75 86.78 -25.31
CA PRO A 242 5.34 87.04 -26.68
C PRO A 242 6.55 87.22 -27.61
N GLN A 243 6.52 86.46 -28.71
CA GLN A 243 7.52 86.45 -29.78
C GLN A 243 8.94 85.96 -29.39
N LEU A 244 9.16 85.45 -28.17
CA LEU A 244 10.49 85.03 -27.73
C LEU A 244 10.98 83.78 -28.45
N LYS A 245 10.09 82.79 -28.67
CA LYS A 245 10.43 81.54 -29.35
C LYS A 245 10.95 81.82 -30.76
N GLU A 246 10.27 82.68 -31.50
CA GLU A 246 10.68 83.09 -32.84
C GLU A 246 12.01 83.83 -32.86
N GLN A 247 12.29 84.67 -31.85
CA GLN A 247 13.59 85.33 -31.73
C GLN A 247 14.74 84.33 -31.49
N LEU A 248 14.50 83.24 -30.76
CA LEU A 248 15.49 82.21 -30.47
C LEU A 248 15.63 81.18 -31.61
N THR A 249 14.53 80.77 -32.25
CA THR A 249 14.54 79.90 -33.44
C THR A 249 15.29 80.57 -34.61
N SER A 250 15.33 81.91 -34.65
CA SER A 250 16.08 82.65 -35.68
C SER A 250 17.60 82.41 -35.69
N VAL A 251 18.16 81.92 -34.57
CA VAL A 251 19.60 81.60 -34.43
C VAL A 251 19.87 80.11 -34.29
N SER A 252 18.88 79.29 -33.90
CA SER A 252 19.00 77.83 -33.89
C SER A 252 17.67 77.15 -34.16
N SER A 253 17.61 76.33 -35.21
CA SER A 253 16.44 75.53 -35.57
C SER A 253 16.12 74.42 -34.56
N LYS A 254 17.02 74.17 -33.59
CA LYS A 254 16.83 73.16 -32.54
C LYS A 254 16.00 73.67 -31.34
N VAL A 255 15.59 74.95 -31.35
CA VAL A 255 14.70 75.56 -30.35
C VAL A 255 13.23 75.17 -30.57
N ASP A 256 12.88 74.63 -31.73
CA ASP A 256 11.49 74.25 -32.04
C ASP A 256 10.95 73.18 -31.06
N ASP A 257 11.83 72.32 -30.53
CA ASP A 257 11.53 71.29 -29.54
C ASP A 257 11.37 71.83 -28.09
N LEU A 258 11.59 73.14 -27.86
CA LEU A 258 11.39 73.80 -26.56
C LEU A 258 9.99 74.43 -26.47
N ASP A 259 9.34 74.22 -25.32
CA ASP A 259 7.97 74.68 -25.04
C ASP A 259 7.99 76.08 -24.38
N ILE A 260 8.05 77.14 -25.22
CA ILE A 260 8.06 78.54 -24.78
C ILE A 260 6.69 79.15 -25.14
N PRO A 261 5.84 79.49 -24.16
CA PRO A 261 4.48 79.94 -24.42
C PRO A 261 4.42 81.43 -24.81
N ASP A 262 3.67 81.74 -25.86
CA ASP A 262 3.34 83.11 -26.31
C ASP A 262 1.87 83.49 -26.02
N SER A 263 1.08 82.50 -25.62
CA SER A 263 -0.36 82.57 -25.44
C SER A 263 -0.80 81.55 -24.40
N PHE A 264 -2.03 81.74 -23.91
CA PHE A 264 -2.69 80.78 -23.06
C PHE A 264 -4.19 80.77 -23.34
N THR A 265 -4.83 79.68 -22.98
CA THR A 265 -6.20 79.32 -23.27
C THR A 265 -6.85 78.80 -22.00
N VAL A 266 -7.93 79.45 -21.59
CA VAL A 266 -8.77 78.99 -20.49
C VAL A 266 -9.96 78.25 -21.09
N GLU A 267 -10.19 77.02 -20.64
CA GLU A 267 -11.39 76.26 -20.96
C GLU A 267 -12.22 76.05 -19.68
N ALA A 268 -13.52 76.32 -19.75
CA ALA A 268 -14.43 76.14 -18.63
C ALA A 268 -15.85 75.86 -19.13
N ASP A 269 -16.61 75.08 -18.38
CA ASP A 269 -18.06 74.95 -18.56
C ASP A 269 -18.74 76.10 -17.83
N VAL A 270 -19.49 76.94 -18.56
CA VAL A 270 -20.16 78.12 -18.02
C VAL A 270 -21.68 77.98 -17.99
N THR A 271 -22.30 78.43 -16.90
CA THR A 271 -23.75 78.61 -16.75
C THR A 271 -24.06 80.07 -16.47
N ASP A 272 -24.94 80.68 -17.26
CA ASP A 272 -25.32 82.10 -17.14
C ASP A 272 -24.12 83.06 -17.14
N TYR A 273 -23.29 82.99 -18.19
CA TYR A 273 -22.01 83.70 -18.29
C TYR A 273 -22.13 85.17 -17.85
N GLU A 274 -21.22 85.54 -16.96
CA GLU A 274 -20.98 86.92 -16.54
C GLU A 274 -19.54 87.29 -16.90
N LYS A 275 -19.36 88.55 -17.30
CA LYS A 275 -18.08 89.10 -17.72
C LYS A 275 -16.97 88.86 -16.69
N VAL A 276 -15.91 88.17 -17.13
CA VAL A 276 -14.73 87.84 -16.30
C VAL A 276 -13.83 89.07 -16.13
N GLU A 277 -13.46 89.39 -14.90
CA GLU A 277 -12.49 90.45 -14.62
C GLU A 277 -11.07 89.93 -14.90
N ALA A 278 -10.36 90.62 -15.80
CA ALA A 278 -9.00 90.30 -16.20
C ALA A 278 -8.07 91.48 -15.88
N VAL A 279 -6.93 91.17 -15.24
CA VAL A 279 -5.83 92.12 -15.08
C VAL A 279 -4.57 91.48 -15.65
N THR A 280 -3.96 92.14 -16.63
CA THR A 280 -2.68 91.69 -17.19
C THR A 280 -1.58 92.64 -16.80
N VAL A 281 -0.48 92.07 -16.30
CA VAL A 281 0.75 92.80 -16.01
C VAL A 281 1.79 92.39 -17.03
N ALA A 282 2.38 93.38 -17.68
CA ALA A 282 3.56 93.22 -18.52
C ALA A 282 4.76 93.87 -17.83
N THR A 283 5.84 93.12 -17.67
CA THR A 283 7.10 93.62 -17.10
C THR A 283 8.31 93.04 -17.83
N ASN A 284 9.34 93.85 -18.05
CA ASN A 284 10.65 93.40 -18.51
C ASN A 284 11.66 93.24 -17.34
N GLU A 285 11.26 93.55 -16.10
CA GLU A 285 12.16 93.51 -14.93
C GLU A 285 12.76 92.13 -14.67
N VAL A 286 12.01 91.05 -14.95
CA VAL A 286 12.45 89.66 -14.75
C VAL A 286 13.72 89.34 -15.55
N PHE A 287 13.90 89.99 -16.70
CA PHE A 287 15.07 89.80 -17.56
C PHE A 287 16.27 90.66 -17.11
N ASN A 288 16.06 91.67 -16.28
CA ASN A 288 17.13 92.57 -15.83
C ASN A 288 17.95 91.98 -14.68
N GLU A 289 17.43 90.97 -13.96
CA GLU A 289 18.10 90.31 -12.83
C GLU A 289 19.04 89.15 -13.25
N VAL A 290 19.01 88.74 -14.52
CA VAL A 290 19.88 87.68 -15.05
C VAL A 290 21.25 88.28 -15.44
N GLY A 291 22.29 87.94 -14.69
CA GLY A 291 23.67 88.34 -14.96
C GLY A 291 24.30 87.54 -16.11
N THR A 292 25.02 88.23 -17.00
CA THR A 292 25.72 87.67 -18.18
C THR A 292 26.93 86.80 -17.82
N ASP A 293 27.40 86.86 -16.58
CA ASP A 293 28.68 86.27 -16.14
C ASP A 293 28.57 84.78 -15.75
N LYS A 294 27.37 84.18 -15.86
CA LYS A 294 27.10 82.78 -15.46
C LYS A 294 27.22 81.77 -16.60
N PHE A 295 27.57 82.21 -17.80
CA PHE A 295 27.58 81.35 -19.00
C PHE A 295 28.96 80.77 -19.35
N ASP A 296 30.04 81.17 -18.67
CA ASP A 296 31.42 80.71 -18.95
C ASP A 296 31.76 79.31 -18.39
N SER A 297 30.90 78.68 -17.57
CA SER A 297 31.16 77.36 -16.93
C SER A 297 30.59 76.16 -17.68
N LEU A 298 30.35 76.28 -18.99
CA LEU A 298 29.61 75.28 -19.77
C LEU A 298 30.50 74.20 -20.43
N ASP A 299 31.81 74.44 -20.55
CA ASP A 299 32.76 73.40 -21.00
C ASP A 299 32.88 72.25 -19.99
N GLU A 300 32.90 72.55 -18.67
CA GLU A 300 32.90 71.52 -17.61
C GLU A 300 31.58 70.71 -17.57
N LEU A 301 30.48 71.30 -18.04
CA LEU A 301 29.18 70.63 -18.14
C LEU A 301 29.13 69.61 -19.29
N LYS A 302 29.84 69.87 -20.39
CA LYS A 302 29.95 68.96 -21.54
C LYS A 302 30.72 67.68 -21.20
N ASP A 303 31.84 67.80 -20.50
CA ASP A 303 32.63 66.65 -20.04
C ASP A 303 31.82 65.78 -19.06
N SER A 304 31.09 66.42 -18.14
CA SER A 304 30.21 65.73 -17.19
C SER A 304 29.08 64.95 -17.89
N MET A 305 28.58 65.45 -19.03
CA MET A 305 27.55 64.76 -19.83
C MET A 305 28.10 63.55 -20.59
N THR A 306 29.36 63.60 -21.02
CA THR A 306 30.03 62.44 -21.62
C THR A 306 30.29 61.34 -20.59
N GLU A 307 30.74 61.70 -19.39
CA GLU A 307 30.89 60.74 -18.28
C GLU A 307 29.57 60.09 -17.88
N LEU A 308 28.46 60.84 -17.91
CA LEU A 308 27.12 60.32 -17.64
C LEU A 308 26.68 59.28 -18.69
N GLN A 309 26.98 59.53 -19.97
CA GLN A 309 26.72 58.57 -21.06
C GLN A 309 27.52 57.28 -20.90
N ASP A 310 28.81 57.38 -20.56
CA ASP A 310 29.65 56.22 -20.29
C ASP A 310 29.18 55.41 -19.07
N ALA A 311 28.76 56.10 -18.01
CA ALA A 311 28.20 55.46 -16.82
C ALA A 311 26.87 54.75 -17.14
N SER A 312 26.03 55.35 -17.97
CA SER A 312 24.76 54.77 -18.41
C SER A 312 24.96 53.55 -19.32
N ASN A 313 25.89 53.60 -20.27
CA ASN A 313 26.29 52.45 -21.08
C ASN A 313 26.81 51.28 -20.23
N LYS A 314 27.61 51.56 -19.20
CA LYS A 314 28.04 50.55 -18.22
C LYS A 314 26.88 49.96 -17.43
N LEU A 315 25.89 50.78 -17.06
CA LEU A 315 24.71 50.33 -16.33
C LEU A 315 23.83 49.43 -17.20
N VAL A 316 23.63 49.77 -18.49
CA VAL A 316 22.98 48.90 -19.50
C VAL A 316 23.71 47.57 -19.64
N SER A 317 25.04 47.60 -19.79
CA SER A 317 25.84 46.38 -19.88
C SER A 317 25.73 45.54 -18.60
N GLY A 318 25.78 46.17 -17.43
CA GLY A 318 25.64 45.52 -16.13
C GLY A 318 24.26 44.87 -15.92
N SER A 319 23.17 45.53 -16.33
CA SER A 319 21.83 44.95 -16.29
C SER A 319 21.67 43.78 -17.26
N GLY A 320 22.32 43.83 -18.43
CA GLY A 320 22.38 42.70 -19.36
C GLY A 320 23.11 41.49 -18.78
N GLN A 321 24.27 41.70 -18.15
CA GLN A 321 25.00 40.61 -17.49
C GLN A 321 24.23 39.99 -16.32
N LEU A 322 23.48 40.81 -15.57
CA LEU A 322 22.58 40.31 -14.51
C LEU A 322 21.50 39.39 -15.09
N LYS A 323 20.87 39.79 -16.20
CA LYS A 323 19.88 38.98 -16.93
C LYS A 323 20.46 37.65 -17.39
N ASP A 324 21.62 37.66 -18.06
CA ASP A 324 22.28 36.43 -18.53
C ASP A 324 22.62 35.47 -17.38
N GLY A 325 23.05 36.02 -16.24
CA GLY A 325 23.30 35.26 -15.02
C GLY A 325 22.03 34.61 -14.46
N LEU A 326 20.91 35.31 -14.53
CA LEU A 326 19.60 34.82 -14.11
C LEU A 326 19.02 33.76 -15.04
N ASP A 327 19.20 33.89 -16.36
CA ASP A 327 18.86 32.84 -17.33
C ASP A 327 19.63 31.54 -17.05
N THR A 328 20.93 31.66 -16.77
CA THR A 328 21.78 30.52 -16.41
C THR A 328 21.31 29.86 -15.11
N LEU A 329 20.98 30.67 -14.10
CA LEU A 329 20.45 30.18 -12.82
C LEU A 329 19.09 29.50 -13.00
N LEU A 330 18.21 30.05 -13.84
CA LEU A 330 16.90 29.48 -14.14
C LEU A 330 17.03 28.11 -14.81
N SER A 331 17.87 28.00 -15.84
CA SER A 331 18.17 26.73 -16.53
C SER A 331 18.77 25.69 -15.58
N SER A 332 19.72 26.11 -14.74
CA SER A 332 20.33 25.23 -13.73
C SER A 332 19.30 24.77 -12.69
N SER A 333 18.37 25.64 -12.30
CA SER A 333 17.28 25.33 -11.37
C SER A 333 16.30 24.31 -11.98
N GLY A 334 16.00 24.41 -13.28
CA GLY A 334 15.20 23.39 -13.99
C GLY A 334 15.88 22.01 -14.03
N THR A 335 17.21 21.98 -14.17
CA THR A 335 17.99 20.74 -14.09
C THR A 335 17.94 20.14 -12.68
N LEU A 336 18.04 20.97 -11.64
CA LEU A 336 17.90 20.53 -10.24
C LEU A 336 16.52 19.93 -9.97
N VAL A 337 15.43 20.57 -10.42
CA VAL A 337 14.06 20.04 -10.30
C VAL A 337 13.94 18.67 -10.97
N SER A 338 14.45 18.54 -12.20
CA SER A 338 14.43 17.27 -12.94
C SER A 338 15.20 16.16 -12.20
N GLY A 339 16.33 16.49 -11.58
CA GLY A 339 17.10 15.55 -10.75
C GLY A 339 16.34 15.11 -9.49
N ILE A 340 15.63 16.04 -8.83
CA ILE A 340 14.78 15.75 -7.67
C ILE A 340 13.61 14.84 -8.07
N ASP A 341 12.97 15.08 -9.22
CA ASP A 341 11.88 14.25 -9.75
C ASP A 341 12.32 12.81 -10.02
N GLN A 342 13.52 12.63 -10.59
CA GLN A 342 14.11 11.29 -10.76
C GLN A 342 14.37 10.61 -9.42
N LEU A 343 14.91 11.33 -8.44
CA LEU A 343 15.16 10.78 -7.12
C LEU A 343 13.85 10.41 -6.40
N ALA A 344 12.82 11.23 -6.53
CA ALA A 344 11.49 10.98 -5.96
C ALA A 344 10.86 9.72 -6.58
N SER A 345 10.94 9.58 -7.90
CA SER A 345 10.51 8.39 -8.64
C SER A 345 11.26 7.13 -8.20
N GLY A 346 12.58 7.24 -8.02
CA GLY A 346 13.42 6.16 -7.49
C GLY A 346 13.05 5.78 -6.05
N GLY A 347 12.78 6.77 -5.19
CA GLY A 347 12.31 6.56 -3.81
C GLY A 347 10.97 5.83 -3.75
N ASN A 348 10.02 6.20 -4.60
CA ASN A 348 8.72 5.52 -4.71
C ASN A 348 8.85 4.08 -5.20
N THR A 349 9.77 3.83 -6.14
CA THR A 349 10.09 2.47 -6.62
C THR A 349 10.70 1.63 -5.50
N LEU A 350 11.64 2.20 -4.73
CA LEU A 350 12.25 1.53 -3.57
C LEU A 350 11.20 1.21 -2.50
N ALA A 351 10.29 2.13 -2.17
CA ALA A 351 9.19 1.89 -1.23
C ALA A 351 8.29 0.74 -1.72
N SER A 352 7.86 0.78 -2.98
CA SER A 352 7.01 -0.28 -3.55
C SER A 352 7.69 -1.65 -3.57
N GLY A 353 8.97 -1.70 -3.95
CA GLY A 353 9.76 -2.93 -3.97
C GLY A 353 9.99 -3.51 -2.57
N THR A 354 10.24 -2.67 -1.57
CA THR A 354 10.42 -3.11 -0.19
C THR A 354 9.10 -3.54 0.45
N GLY A 355 7.98 -2.90 0.14
CA GLY A 355 6.64 -3.38 0.50
C GLY A 355 6.32 -4.77 -0.08
N SER A 356 6.74 -5.03 -1.32
CA SER A 356 6.62 -6.36 -1.94
C SER A 356 7.52 -7.40 -1.25
N LEU A 357 8.75 -7.02 -0.88
CA LEU A 357 9.67 -7.87 -0.13
C LEU A 357 9.12 -8.23 1.27
N VAL A 358 8.53 -7.27 1.98
CA VAL A 358 7.83 -7.53 3.27
C VAL A 358 6.74 -8.56 3.08
N SER A 359 5.89 -8.38 2.06
CA SER A 359 4.76 -9.28 1.79
C SER A 359 5.23 -10.69 1.44
N GLY A 360 6.27 -10.82 0.60
CA GLY A 360 6.89 -12.10 0.26
C GLY A 360 7.53 -12.80 1.44
N ALA A 361 8.25 -12.05 2.29
CA ALA A 361 8.88 -12.58 3.50
C ALA A 361 7.84 -13.08 4.52
N ASN A 362 6.74 -12.34 4.71
CA ASN A 362 5.62 -12.80 5.55
C ASN A 362 4.98 -14.09 5.00
N THR A 363 4.76 -14.15 3.69
CA THR A 363 4.22 -15.35 3.02
C THR A 363 5.13 -16.56 3.23
N LEU A 364 6.45 -16.39 3.09
CA LEU A 364 7.44 -17.44 3.35
C LEU A 364 7.43 -17.87 4.82
N ALA A 365 7.30 -16.92 5.75
CA ALA A 365 7.23 -17.21 7.17
C ALA A 365 6.00 -18.07 7.51
N ASP A 366 4.82 -17.73 6.98
CA ASP A 366 3.58 -18.45 7.24
C ASP A 366 3.54 -19.83 6.54
N GLY A 367 4.08 -19.92 5.32
CA GLY A 367 4.29 -21.21 4.65
C GLY A 367 5.23 -22.13 5.45
N SER A 368 6.30 -21.57 6.01
CA SER A 368 7.25 -22.32 6.84
C SER A 368 6.64 -22.75 8.18
N LYS A 369 5.80 -21.93 8.82
CA LYS A 369 5.02 -22.34 10.00
C LYS A 369 4.03 -23.46 9.66
N SER A 370 3.40 -23.42 8.49
CA SER A 370 2.49 -24.47 8.04
C SER A 370 3.23 -25.79 7.81
N LEU A 371 4.41 -25.74 7.21
CA LEU A 371 5.31 -26.90 7.07
C LEU A 371 5.77 -27.45 8.43
N ALA A 372 6.14 -26.58 9.37
CA ALA A 372 6.48 -26.96 10.75
C ALA A 372 5.32 -27.71 11.42
N ASN A 373 4.10 -27.20 11.32
CA ASN A 373 2.92 -27.86 11.85
C ASN A 373 2.67 -29.24 11.19
N GLY A 374 2.76 -29.32 9.87
CA GLY A 374 2.57 -30.58 9.13
C GLY A 374 3.62 -31.65 9.48
N THR A 375 4.90 -31.25 9.60
CA THR A 375 5.98 -32.14 10.02
C THR A 375 5.83 -32.59 11.47
N SER A 376 5.35 -31.71 12.37
CA SER A 376 5.02 -32.08 13.75
C SER A 376 3.86 -33.10 13.84
N GLN A 377 2.82 -32.94 13.02
CA GLN A 377 1.72 -33.91 12.92
C GLN A 377 2.24 -35.26 12.40
N LEU A 378 3.06 -35.26 11.35
CA LEU A 378 3.63 -36.49 10.78
C LEU A 378 4.58 -37.18 11.78
N ALA A 379 5.37 -36.43 12.54
CA ALA A 379 6.19 -36.99 13.61
C ALA A 379 5.35 -37.70 14.68
N SER A 380 4.24 -37.08 15.10
CA SER A 380 3.31 -37.65 16.08
C SER A 380 2.61 -38.91 15.54
N GLY A 381 2.23 -38.88 14.26
CA GLY A 381 1.67 -40.05 13.56
C GLY A 381 2.67 -41.20 13.47
N ALA A 382 3.93 -40.90 13.18
CA ALA A 382 5.01 -41.89 13.15
C ALA A 382 5.31 -42.46 14.54
N GLU A 383 5.22 -41.68 15.62
CA GLU A 383 5.31 -42.19 16.99
C GLU A 383 4.15 -43.14 17.32
N SER A 384 2.94 -42.80 16.90
CA SER A 384 1.76 -43.65 17.09
C SER A 384 1.89 -44.98 16.33
N LEU A 385 2.35 -44.92 15.08
CA LEU A 385 2.63 -46.10 14.26
C LEU A 385 3.74 -46.96 14.89
N ASN A 386 4.79 -46.34 15.41
CA ASN A 386 5.87 -47.04 16.12
C ASN A 386 5.33 -47.78 17.35
N ALA A 387 4.50 -47.13 18.16
CA ALA A 387 3.88 -47.75 19.33
C ALA A 387 2.97 -48.93 18.95
N GLY A 388 2.15 -48.77 17.91
CA GLY A 388 1.29 -49.85 17.40
C GLY A 388 2.11 -51.03 16.86
N ALA A 389 3.18 -50.77 16.11
CA ALA A 389 4.08 -51.81 15.61
C ALA A 389 4.76 -52.57 16.76
N ALA A 390 5.20 -51.88 17.81
CA ALA A 390 5.75 -52.51 19.01
C ALA A 390 4.73 -53.40 19.74
N GLN A 391 3.45 -52.99 19.79
CA GLN A 391 2.37 -53.81 20.34
C GLN A 391 2.15 -55.08 19.50
N VAL A 392 2.14 -54.97 18.16
CA VAL A 392 2.02 -56.13 17.25
C VAL A 392 3.20 -57.07 17.43
N ALA A 393 4.43 -56.56 17.51
CA ALA A 393 5.62 -57.38 17.74
C ALA A 393 5.53 -58.15 19.07
N THR A 394 5.08 -57.47 20.13
CA THR A 394 4.87 -58.09 21.45
C THR A 394 3.80 -59.17 21.40
N GLY A 395 2.64 -58.87 20.78
CA GLY A 395 1.56 -59.84 20.61
C GLY A 395 1.96 -61.05 19.77
N ALA A 396 2.69 -60.83 18.67
CA ALA A 396 3.23 -61.90 17.83
C ALA A 396 4.21 -62.78 18.62
N LYS A 397 5.05 -62.20 19.48
CA LYS A 397 5.94 -62.95 20.37
C LYS A 397 5.17 -63.79 21.38
N SER A 398 4.17 -63.23 22.05
CA SER A 398 3.32 -63.99 22.99
C SER A 398 2.57 -65.13 22.30
N ALA A 399 2.02 -64.89 21.11
CA ALA A 399 1.39 -65.93 20.31
C ALA A 399 2.40 -67.00 19.88
N LYS A 400 3.64 -66.60 19.56
CA LYS A 400 4.72 -67.52 19.19
C LYS A 400 5.08 -68.43 20.35
N ASP A 401 5.19 -67.88 21.55
CA ASP A 401 5.46 -68.65 22.77
C ASP A 401 4.32 -69.65 23.03
N GLY A 402 3.05 -69.24 22.85
CA GLY A 402 1.90 -70.13 22.92
C GLY A 402 1.90 -71.23 21.83
N ALA A 403 2.29 -70.89 20.60
CA ALA A 403 2.45 -71.87 19.52
C ALA A 403 3.55 -72.89 19.84
N GLY A 404 4.65 -72.46 20.48
CA GLY A 404 5.73 -73.36 20.94
C GLY A 404 5.28 -74.30 22.07
N GLN A 405 4.40 -73.85 22.97
CA GLN A 405 3.78 -74.72 23.97
C GLN A 405 2.85 -75.76 23.32
N LEU A 406 2.05 -75.34 22.34
CA LEU A 406 1.17 -76.23 21.61
C LEU A 406 1.95 -77.25 20.76
N GLU A 407 3.05 -76.83 20.13
CA GLU A 407 3.99 -77.70 19.41
C GLU A 407 4.55 -78.78 20.35
N SER A 408 5.04 -78.37 21.53
CA SER A 408 5.55 -79.30 22.55
C SER A 408 4.48 -80.29 23.02
N GLY A 409 3.24 -79.83 23.22
CA GLY A 409 2.11 -80.68 23.60
C GLY A 409 1.70 -81.65 22.49
N ALA A 410 1.68 -81.19 21.23
CA ALA A 410 1.40 -82.04 20.07
C ALA A 410 2.48 -83.12 19.90
N GLN A 411 3.75 -82.79 20.13
CA GLN A 411 4.84 -83.74 20.11
C GLN A 411 4.72 -84.79 21.21
N ALA A 412 4.45 -84.37 22.46
CA ALA A 412 4.23 -85.30 23.57
C ALA A 412 3.04 -86.24 23.32
N LEU A 413 1.95 -85.72 22.73
CA LEU A 413 0.80 -86.54 22.33
C LEU A 413 1.18 -87.55 21.23
N ASN A 414 1.92 -87.10 20.21
CA ASN A 414 2.38 -87.96 19.13
C ASN A 414 3.27 -89.10 19.64
N ASP A 415 4.19 -88.81 20.57
CA ASP A 415 5.05 -89.80 21.22
C ASP A 415 4.21 -90.79 22.06
N GLY A 416 3.21 -90.29 22.80
CA GLY A 416 2.27 -91.13 23.55
C GLY A 416 1.45 -92.07 22.66
N ILE A 417 1.03 -91.61 21.48
CA ILE A 417 0.33 -92.44 20.50
C ILE A 417 1.25 -93.52 19.95
N ALA A 418 2.51 -93.21 19.65
CA ALA A 418 3.49 -94.21 19.23
C ALA A 418 3.72 -95.28 20.30
N GLN A 419 3.75 -94.90 21.58
CA GLN A 419 3.81 -95.86 22.69
C GLN A 419 2.56 -96.73 22.77
N MET A 420 1.37 -96.12 22.65
CA MET A 420 0.09 -96.84 22.64
C MET A 420 0.00 -97.84 21.48
N GLN A 421 0.40 -97.44 20.26
CA GLN A 421 0.46 -98.32 19.08
C GLN A 421 1.30 -99.57 19.36
N ASN A 422 2.48 -99.41 19.94
CA ASN A 422 3.34 -100.52 20.30
C ASN A 422 2.67 -101.45 21.33
N GLN A 423 2.07 -100.90 22.40
CA GLN A 423 1.41 -101.70 23.43
C GLN A 423 0.18 -102.45 22.91
N VAL A 424 -0.64 -101.79 22.09
CA VAL A 424 -1.81 -102.38 21.43
C VAL A 424 -1.38 -103.52 20.51
N GLY A 425 -0.34 -103.31 19.69
CA GLY A 425 0.20 -104.35 18.81
C GLY A 425 0.65 -105.60 19.59
N VAL A 426 1.37 -105.41 20.70
CA VAL A 426 1.78 -106.52 21.57
C VAL A 426 0.58 -107.25 22.20
N GLY A 427 -0.41 -106.50 22.71
CA GLY A 427 -1.60 -107.07 23.34
C GLY A 427 -2.45 -107.89 22.37
N VAL A 428 -2.70 -107.34 21.18
CA VAL A 428 -3.46 -108.01 20.11
C VAL A 428 -2.76 -109.28 19.63
N ASN A 429 -1.44 -109.22 19.41
CA ASN A 429 -0.65 -110.40 19.01
C ASN A 429 -0.69 -111.51 20.07
N SER A 430 -0.64 -111.14 21.34
CA SER A 430 -0.73 -112.08 22.47
C SER A 430 -2.12 -112.74 22.53
N LEU A 431 -3.19 -111.95 22.36
CA LEU A 431 -4.56 -112.46 22.32
C LEU A 431 -4.77 -113.41 21.13
N ASN A 432 -4.31 -113.03 19.92
CA ASN A 432 -4.42 -113.87 18.73
C ASN A 432 -3.69 -115.22 18.94
N SER A 433 -2.48 -115.18 19.52
CA SER A 433 -1.73 -116.38 19.87
C SER A 433 -2.47 -117.27 20.87
N GLY A 434 -3.10 -116.69 21.89
CA GLY A 434 -3.92 -117.42 22.86
C GLY A 434 -5.16 -118.07 22.26
N VAL A 435 -5.84 -117.38 21.33
CA VAL A 435 -7.01 -117.93 20.62
C VAL A 435 -6.59 -119.07 19.69
N ARG A 436 -5.44 -118.97 19.01
CA ARG A 436 -4.89 -120.08 18.21
C ARG A 436 -4.57 -121.30 19.07
N GLN A 437 -3.94 -121.10 20.22
CA GLN A 437 -3.67 -122.18 21.18
C GLN A 437 -4.95 -122.85 21.67
N LEU A 438 -6.01 -122.08 21.94
CA LEU A 438 -7.32 -122.61 22.29
C LEU A 438 -7.91 -123.44 21.15
N SER A 439 -7.90 -122.94 19.91
CA SER A 439 -8.39 -123.65 18.73
C SER A 439 -7.64 -124.97 18.51
N ASP A 440 -6.30 -124.94 18.59
CA ASP A 440 -5.45 -126.13 18.51
C ASP A 440 -5.78 -127.16 19.61
N GLY A 441 -6.00 -126.69 20.84
CA GLY A 441 -6.39 -127.51 21.98
C GLY A 441 -7.74 -128.20 21.77
N ILE A 442 -8.73 -127.47 21.24
CA ILE A 442 -10.04 -128.00 20.89
C ILE A 442 -9.93 -129.06 19.79
N SER A 443 -9.12 -128.82 18.76
CA SER A 443 -8.90 -129.81 17.68
C SER A 443 -8.33 -131.11 18.24
N LYS A 444 -7.30 -131.03 19.09
CA LYS A 444 -6.70 -132.21 19.74
C LYS A 444 -7.69 -132.94 20.65
N ALA A 445 -8.48 -132.21 21.43
CA ALA A 445 -9.51 -132.80 22.27
C ALA A 445 -10.57 -133.54 21.42
N LYS A 446 -10.95 -132.98 20.28
CA LYS A 446 -11.90 -133.59 19.34
C LYS A 446 -11.35 -134.88 18.75
N GLU A 447 -10.09 -134.87 18.29
CA GLU A 447 -9.41 -136.08 17.80
C GLU A 447 -9.38 -137.19 18.87
N GLY A 448 -9.11 -136.83 20.12
CA GLY A 448 -9.17 -137.75 21.25
C GLY A 448 -10.58 -138.32 21.50
N ALA A 449 -11.61 -137.48 21.45
CA ALA A 449 -13.00 -137.88 21.61
C ALA A 449 -13.47 -138.82 20.47
N THR A 450 -13.10 -138.53 19.22
CA THR A 450 -13.35 -139.43 18.07
C THR A 450 -12.62 -140.77 18.23
N SER A 451 -11.40 -140.76 18.75
CA SER A 451 -10.65 -142.00 19.04
C SER A 451 -11.35 -142.83 20.13
N LEU A 452 -11.89 -142.18 21.17
CA LEU A 452 -12.66 -142.83 22.23
C LEU A 452 -13.96 -143.43 21.70
N GLU A 453 -14.69 -142.69 20.86
CA GLU A 453 -15.93 -143.15 20.19
C GLU A 453 -15.68 -144.41 19.34
N ASN A 454 -14.61 -144.39 18.53
CA ASN A 454 -14.20 -145.54 17.73
C ASN A 454 -13.80 -146.74 18.60
N GLY A 455 -13.06 -146.51 19.68
CA GLY A 455 -12.70 -147.57 20.64
C GLY A 455 -13.92 -148.18 21.33
N ALA A 456 -14.89 -147.36 21.74
CA ALA A 456 -16.14 -147.81 22.34
C ALA A 456 -16.97 -148.68 21.36
N THR A 457 -17.01 -148.28 20.08
CA THR A 457 -17.64 -149.06 18.99
C THR A 457 -17.00 -150.45 18.84
N GLN A 458 -15.66 -150.53 18.93
CA GLN A 458 -14.95 -151.80 18.86
C GLN A 458 -15.25 -152.70 20.07
N VAL A 459 -15.32 -152.14 21.28
CA VAL A 459 -15.69 -152.86 22.50
C VAL A 459 -17.11 -153.41 22.40
N GLU A 460 -18.07 -152.57 21.97
CA GLU A 460 -19.47 -152.99 21.75
C GLU A 460 -19.55 -154.15 20.74
N THR A 461 -18.89 -153.99 19.59
CA THR A 461 -18.88 -155.01 18.53
C THR A 461 -18.28 -156.32 19.03
N GLY A 462 -17.12 -156.26 19.68
CA GLY A 462 -16.43 -157.44 20.22
C GLY A 462 -17.25 -158.13 21.32
N ALA A 463 -17.83 -157.36 22.23
CA ALA A 463 -18.69 -157.90 23.29
C ALA A 463 -19.97 -158.55 22.74
N THR A 464 -20.56 -157.99 21.68
CA THR A 464 -21.69 -158.57 20.97
C THR A 464 -21.32 -159.90 20.29
N GLN A 465 -20.14 -159.96 19.66
CA GLN A 465 -19.61 -161.20 19.08
C GLN A 465 -19.37 -162.27 20.14
N VAL A 466 -18.79 -161.91 21.30
CA VAL A 466 -18.59 -162.82 22.43
C VAL A 466 -19.93 -163.31 22.96
N SER A 467 -20.90 -162.41 23.19
CA SER A 467 -22.26 -162.77 23.64
C SER A 467 -22.93 -163.75 22.66
N GLY A 468 -22.84 -163.50 21.35
CA GLY A 468 -23.34 -164.40 20.31
C GLY A 468 -22.67 -165.78 20.30
N GLY A 469 -21.34 -165.83 20.43
CA GLY A 469 -20.59 -167.09 20.53
C GLY A 469 -20.90 -167.87 21.81
N VAL A 470 -21.05 -167.17 22.95
CA VAL A 470 -21.47 -167.76 24.22
C VAL A 470 -22.88 -168.31 24.13
N ALA A 471 -23.82 -167.61 23.49
CA ALA A 471 -25.18 -168.11 23.25
C ALA A 471 -25.19 -169.38 22.38
N GLN A 472 -24.33 -169.46 21.37
CA GLN A 472 -24.15 -170.68 20.58
C GLN A 472 -23.59 -171.83 21.44
N ALA A 473 -22.57 -171.58 22.26
CA ALA A 473 -22.00 -172.57 23.17
C ALA A 473 -23.02 -173.04 24.22
N GLN A 474 -23.84 -172.12 24.76
CA GLN A 474 -24.91 -172.42 25.71
C GLN A 474 -25.97 -173.33 25.06
N THR A 475 -26.36 -173.02 23.82
CA THR A 475 -27.27 -173.87 23.03
C THR A 475 -26.67 -175.26 22.85
N GLY A 476 -25.38 -175.36 22.48
CA GLY A 476 -24.67 -176.63 22.37
C GLY A 476 -24.61 -177.43 23.68
N ALA A 477 -24.33 -176.77 24.81
CA ALA A 477 -24.31 -177.40 26.14
C ALA A 477 -25.69 -177.92 26.55
N THR A 478 -26.75 -177.17 26.24
CA THR A 478 -28.14 -177.57 26.49
C THR A 478 -28.52 -178.78 25.63
N THR A 479 -28.17 -178.78 24.35
CA THR A 479 -28.38 -179.92 23.45
C THR A 479 -27.62 -181.16 23.91
N LEU A 480 -26.35 -181.00 24.35
CA LEU A 480 -25.55 -182.10 24.90
C LEU A 480 -26.16 -182.65 26.18
N GLN A 481 -26.60 -181.79 27.10
CA GLN A 481 -27.30 -182.19 28.30
C GLN A 481 -28.52 -183.04 27.94
N GLN A 482 -29.37 -182.56 27.01
CA GLN A 482 -30.55 -183.30 26.57
C GLN A 482 -30.18 -184.66 25.96
N SER A 483 -29.17 -184.69 25.08
CA SER A 483 -28.72 -185.94 24.45
C SER A 483 -28.19 -186.95 25.48
N LEU A 484 -27.49 -186.50 26.53
CA LEU A 484 -27.03 -187.38 27.62
C LEU A 484 -28.20 -187.94 28.44
N VAL A 485 -29.21 -187.11 28.73
CA VAL A 485 -30.44 -187.57 29.39
C VAL A 485 -31.16 -188.61 28.52
N ASP A 486 -31.26 -188.37 27.21
CA ASP A 486 -31.88 -189.30 26.26
C ASP A 486 -31.10 -190.64 26.20
N ILE A 487 -29.75 -190.61 26.20
CA ILE A 487 -28.90 -191.81 26.25
C ILE A 487 -29.09 -192.57 27.56
N ALA A 488 -29.12 -191.88 28.71
CA ALA A 488 -29.35 -192.53 30.01
C ALA A 488 -30.71 -193.24 30.04
N GLY A 489 -31.75 -192.62 29.46
CA GLY A 489 -33.07 -193.23 29.31
C GLY A 489 -33.09 -194.44 28.36
N GLY A 490 -32.22 -194.45 27.34
CA GLY A 490 -32.08 -195.57 26.40
C GLY A 490 -31.17 -196.71 26.87
N ASN A 491 -30.27 -196.45 27.82
CA ASN A 491 -29.33 -197.44 28.39
C ASN A 491 -30.00 -198.28 29.50
N ASP A 492 -31.16 -198.85 29.15
CA ASP A 492 -31.97 -199.69 30.03
C ASP A 492 -31.71 -201.17 29.73
N ASN A 493 -30.85 -201.80 30.55
CA ASN A 493 -30.59 -203.23 30.47
C ASN A 493 -31.63 -204.07 31.23
N SER A 494 -32.68 -203.47 31.80
CA SER A 494 -33.68 -204.17 32.62
C SER A 494 -34.32 -205.34 31.86
N ALA A 495 -34.56 -205.20 30.55
CA ALA A 495 -35.08 -206.29 29.72
C ALA A 495 -34.08 -207.47 29.55
N MET A 496 -32.78 -207.17 29.45
CA MET A 496 -31.73 -208.19 29.32
C MET A 496 -31.41 -208.85 30.67
N VAL A 497 -31.42 -208.07 31.75
CA VAL A 497 -31.33 -208.57 33.13
C VAL A 497 -32.49 -209.51 33.43
N ALA A 498 -33.73 -209.12 33.14
CA ALA A 498 -34.91 -209.98 33.33
C ALA A 498 -34.82 -211.30 32.54
N ALA A 499 -34.22 -211.28 31.34
CA ALA A 499 -33.99 -212.49 30.55
C ALA A 499 -32.91 -213.41 31.18
N LEU A 500 -31.81 -212.85 31.68
CA LEU A 500 -30.75 -213.60 32.38
C LEU A 500 -31.24 -214.16 33.72
N GLU A 501 -32.05 -213.41 34.48
CA GLU A 501 -32.70 -213.88 35.70
C GLU A 501 -33.61 -215.08 35.43
N SER A 502 -34.34 -215.06 34.30
CA SER A 502 -35.18 -216.18 33.88
C SER A 502 -34.34 -217.44 33.57
N LEU A 503 -33.16 -217.30 32.94
CA LEU A 503 -32.24 -218.42 32.73
C LEU A 503 -31.66 -218.97 34.05
N SER A 504 -31.33 -218.09 35.00
CA SER A 504 -30.76 -218.45 36.31
C SER A 504 -31.62 -219.49 37.04
N HIS A 505 -32.94 -219.37 36.97
CA HIS A 505 -33.89 -220.28 37.62
C HIS A 505 -33.88 -221.72 37.08
N THR A 506 -33.33 -221.94 35.88
CA THR A 506 -33.28 -223.26 35.23
C THR A 506 -31.88 -223.87 35.20
N ALA A 507 -30.87 -223.14 35.67
CA ALA A 507 -29.48 -223.54 35.65
C ALA A 507 -29.11 -224.47 36.83
N THR A 508 -28.03 -225.24 36.70
CA THR A 508 -27.52 -226.04 37.82
C THR A 508 -26.94 -225.14 38.92
N PRO A 509 -26.84 -225.58 40.19
CA PRO A 509 -26.35 -224.74 41.29
C PRO A 509 -25.00 -224.05 41.02
N GLU A 510 -24.06 -224.75 40.37
CA GLU A 510 -22.74 -224.21 39.97
C GLU A 510 -22.84 -223.17 38.85
N GLN A 511 -23.83 -223.28 37.95
CA GLN A 511 -24.07 -222.32 36.87
C GLN A 511 -24.85 -221.09 37.35
N GLN A 512 -25.72 -221.27 38.35
CA GLN A 512 -26.55 -220.21 38.94
C GLN A 512 -25.71 -219.15 39.67
N GLU A 513 -24.66 -219.58 40.37
CA GLU A 513 -23.69 -218.69 41.02
C GLU A 513 -22.95 -217.80 40.00
N VAL A 514 -22.52 -218.39 38.88
CA VAL A 514 -21.89 -217.66 37.77
C VAL A 514 -22.88 -216.68 37.13
N LEU A 515 -24.12 -217.10 36.86
CA LEU A 515 -25.12 -216.25 36.19
C LEU A 515 -25.57 -215.08 37.08
N ASN A 516 -25.75 -215.30 38.38
CA ASN A 516 -26.06 -214.23 39.34
C ASN A 516 -24.90 -213.23 39.48
N SER A 517 -23.64 -213.71 39.45
CA SER A 517 -22.47 -212.83 39.41
C SER A 517 -22.41 -212.00 38.12
N VAL A 518 -22.85 -212.56 36.98
CA VAL A 518 -22.94 -211.83 35.70
C VAL A 518 -24.04 -210.77 35.74
N ILE A 519 -25.23 -211.09 36.25
CA ILE A 519 -26.35 -210.15 36.41
C ILE A 519 -25.94 -208.99 37.32
N ALA A 520 -25.42 -209.29 38.52
CA ALA A 520 -24.96 -208.27 39.46
C ALA A 520 -23.83 -207.42 38.87
N GLY A 521 -22.91 -208.04 38.11
CA GLY A 521 -21.87 -207.33 37.38
C GLY A 521 -22.41 -206.40 36.30
N MET A 522 -23.45 -206.82 35.57
CA MET A 522 -24.11 -206.01 34.53
C MET A 522 -24.94 -204.86 35.13
N GLU A 523 -25.68 -205.09 36.21
CA GLU A 523 -26.43 -204.04 36.91
C GLU A 523 -25.49 -203.00 37.52
N GLU A 524 -24.39 -203.44 38.15
CA GLU A 524 -23.38 -202.55 38.72
C GLU A 524 -22.66 -201.74 37.62
N GLN A 525 -22.37 -202.36 36.46
CA GLN A 525 -21.85 -201.63 35.30
C GLN A 525 -22.87 -200.64 34.74
N ASN A 526 -24.14 -201.04 34.60
CA ASN A 526 -25.17 -200.16 34.05
C ASN A 526 -25.44 -198.97 34.97
N LYS A 527 -25.45 -199.21 36.28
CA LYS A 527 -25.53 -198.15 37.30
C LYS A 527 -24.33 -197.21 37.22
N LYS A 528 -23.10 -197.74 37.16
CA LYS A 528 -21.89 -196.90 37.00
C LYS A 528 -21.93 -196.05 35.72
N VAL A 529 -22.40 -196.62 34.61
CA VAL A 529 -22.56 -195.92 33.34
C VAL A 529 -23.63 -194.83 33.46
N ASN A 530 -24.82 -195.14 33.99
CA ASN A 530 -25.90 -194.16 34.15
C ASN A 530 -25.57 -193.07 35.17
N ASP A 531 -24.92 -193.40 36.29
CA ASP A 531 -24.42 -192.42 37.26
C ASP A 531 -23.38 -191.50 36.61
N GLY A 532 -22.50 -192.05 35.78
CA GLY A 532 -21.53 -191.28 34.99
C GLY A 532 -22.20 -190.35 33.96
N ILE A 533 -23.22 -190.82 33.25
CA ILE A 533 -23.99 -190.04 32.27
C ILE A 533 -24.77 -188.92 32.98
N ASN A 534 -25.43 -189.22 34.10
CA ASN A 534 -26.19 -188.23 34.88
C ASN A 534 -25.27 -187.14 35.43
N GLN A 535 -24.09 -187.51 35.96
CA GLN A 535 -23.08 -186.53 36.36
C GLN A 535 -22.58 -185.68 35.18
N ALA A 536 -22.43 -186.27 33.99
CA ALA A 536 -22.07 -185.52 32.80
C ALA A 536 -23.19 -184.57 32.34
N ALA A 537 -24.45 -185.00 32.40
CA ALA A 537 -25.62 -184.18 32.07
C ALA A 537 -25.79 -183.01 33.06
N GLU A 538 -25.58 -183.25 34.36
CA GLU A 538 -25.59 -182.19 35.38
C GLU A 538 -24.47 -181.17 35.13
N LYS A 539 -23.25 -181.63 34.82
CA LYS A 539 -22.14 -180.76 34.44
C LYS A 539 -22.44 -179.95 33.17
N ALA A 540 -23.08 -180.55 32.16
CA ALA A 540 -23.52 -179.85 30.96
C ALA A 540 -24.59 -178.78 31.25
N GLY A 541 -25.53 -179.08 32.17
CA GLY A 541 -26.52 -178.11 32.65
C GLY A 541 -25.88 -176.94 33.41
N ASN A 542 -24.97 -177.23 34.35
CA ASN A 542 -24.23 -176.20 35.09
C ASN A 542 -23.36 -175.35 34.16
N LEU A 543 -22.78 -175.95 33.12
CA LEU A 543 -22.08 -175.22 32.06
C LEU A 543 -23.03 -174.30 31.29
N SER A 544 -24.24 -174.75 30.94
CA SER A 544 -25.26 -173.91 30.28
C SER A 544 -25.64 -172.70 31.14
N ILE A 545 -25.86 -172.87 32.44
CA ILE A 545 -26.15 -171.76 33.37
C ILE A 545 -24.98 -170.77 33.45
N SER A 546 -23.75 -171.28 33.56
CA SER A 546 -22.54 -170.46 33.62
C SER A 546 -22.33 -169.67 32.34
N LEU A 547 -22.60 -170.28 31.18
CA LEU A 547 -22.57 -169.62 29.87
C LEU A 547 -23.67 -168.57 29.75
N GLY A 548 -24.87 -168.81 30.29
CA GLY A 548 -25.93 -167.81 30.36
C GLY A 548 -25.50 -166.55 31.13
N THR A 549 -24.91 -166.75 32.32
CA THR A 549 -24.39 -165.63 33.14
C THR A 549 -23.27 -164.88 32.43
N LEU A 550 -22.36 -165.60 31.76
CA LEU A 550 -21.30 -164.99 30.95
C LEU A 550 -21.86 -164.21 29.75
N GLY A 551 -22.91 -164.72 29.11
CA GLY A 551 -23.60 -164.08 27.99
C GLY A 551 -24.29 -162.77 28.39
N GLU A 552 -24.91 -162.75 29.57
CA GLU A 552 -25.45 -161.54 30.19
C GLU A 552 -24.34 -160.53 30.53
N GLY A 553 -23.22 -160.98 31.10
CA GLY A 553 -22.06 -160.13 31.37
C GLY A 553 -21.48 -159.52 30.08
N ALA A 554 -21.35 -160.32 29.01
CA ALA A 554 -20.91 -159.83 27.70
C ALA A 554 -21.90 -158.81 27.12
N LYS A 555 -23.21 -159.02 27.29
CA LYS A 555 -24.23 -158.05 26.89
C LYS A 555 -24.13 -156.74 27.68
N GLN A 556 -23.90 -156.79 28.99
CA GLN A 556 -23.70 -155.59 29.81
C GLN A 556 -22.47 -154.79 29.36
N VAL A 557 -21.38 -155.46 28.98
CA VAL A 557 -20.20 -154.81 28.40
C VAL A 557 -20.53 -154.17 27.05
N ALA A 558 -21.33 -154.83 26.20
CA ALA A 558 -21.78 -154.27 24.94
C ALA A 558 -22.65 -153.01 25.15
N ASP A 559 -23.65 -153.09 26.04
CA ASP A 559 -24.54 -151.98 26.38
C ASP A 559 -23.75 -150.80 27.00
N GLY A 560 -22.72 -151.10 27.80
CA GLY A 560 -21.77 -150.11 28.33
C GLY A 560 -20.89 -149.48 27.25
N GLY A 561 -20.43 -150.27 26.28
CA GLY A 561 -19.72 -149.80 25.08
C GLY A 561 -20.57 -148.84 24.24
N ALA A 562 -21.83 -149.20 23.97
CA ALA A 562 -22.78 -148.35 23.24
C ALA A 562 -23.06 -147.02 23.97
N SER A 563 -23.19 -147.07 25.31
CA SER A 563 -23.36 -145.87 26.13
C SER A 563 -22.13 -144.96 26.08
N LEU A 564 -20.93 -145.54 26.15
CA LEU A 564 -19.68 -144.80 26.02
C LEU A 564 -19.49 -144.19 24.63
N GLN A 565 -19.85 -144.94 23.57
CA GLN A 565 -19.87 -144.44 22.19
C GLN A 565 -20.78 -143.22 22.08
N THR A 566 -22.01 -143.31 22.58
CA THR A 566 -22.97 -142.18 22.58
C THR A 566 -22.42 -140.97 23.34
N GLY A 567 -21.83 -141.19 24.51
CA GLY A 567 -21.20 -140.12 25.29
C GLY A 567 -20.01 -139.47 24.58
N ALA A 568 -19.16 -140.27 23.94
CA ALA A 568 -18.03 -139.80 23.16
C ALA A 568 -18.48 -139.03 21.91
N GLY A 569 -19.50 -139.49 21.18
CA GLY A 569 -20.08 -138.78 20.04
C GLY A 569 -20.70 -137.44 20.45
N THR A 570 -21.38 -137.39 21.60
CA THR A 570 -21.89 -136.12 22.16
C THR A 570 -20.76 -135.14 22.48
N LEU A 571 -19.65 -135.64 23.04
CA LEU A 571 -18.45 -134.84 23.28
C LEU A 571 -17.82 -134.32 21.97
N VAL A 572 -17.77 -135.13 20.91
CA VAL A 572 -17.28 -134.72 19.58
C VAL A 572 -18.11 -133.56 19.03
N GLU A 573 -19.45 -133.63 19.10
CA GLU A 573 -20.31 -132.53 18.63
C GLU A 573 -20.16 -131.27 19.50
N GLY A 574 -20.07 -131.41 20.83
CA GLY A 574 -19.79 -130.26 21.71
C GLY A 574 -18.44 -129.59 21.42
N LEU A 575 -17.39 -130.37 21.13
CA LEU A 575 -16.07 -129.85 20.75
C LEU A 575 -16.08 -129.20 19.36
N LYS A 576 -16.94 -129.64 18.45
CA LYS A 576 -17.14 -129.02 17.14
C LYS A 576 -17.82 -127.65 17.28
N GLU A 577 -18.86 -127.53 18.10
CA GLU A 577 -19.48 -126.23 18.41
C GLU A 577 -18.48 -125.28 19.07
N LEU A 578 -17.71 -125.77 20.04
CA LEU A 578 -16.66 -124.98 20.70
C LEU A 578 -15.56 -124.56 19.70
N GLY A 579 -15.20 -125.43 18.75
CA GLY A 579 -14.25 -125.11 17.68
C GLY A 579 -14.78 -124.02 16.73
N THR A 580 -16.07 -124.06 16.39
CA THR A 580 -16.72 -122.96 15.65
C THR A 580 -16.67 -121.66 16.45
N GLY A 581 -16.95 -121.70 17.75
CA GLY A 581 -16.84 -120.53 18.64
C GLY A 581 -15.41 -119.98 18.71
N ALA A 582 -14.39 -120.84 18.80
CA ALA A 582 -12.99 -120.44 18.79
C ALA A 582 -12.56 -119.78 17.47
N ASN A 583 -13.04 -120.30 16.33
CA ASN A 583 -12.78 -119.69 15.03
C ASN A 583 -13.47 -118.31 14.89
N GLN A 584 -14.71 -118.18 15.35
CA GLN A 584 -15.40 -116.88 15.39
C GLN A 584 -14.67 -115.87 16.28
N LEU A 585 -14.17 -116.32 17.44
CA LEU A 585 -13.34 -115.50 18.32
C LEU A 585 -12.05 -115.08 17.61
N GLN A 586 -11.39 -115.98 16.87
CA GLN A 586 -10.19 -115.65 16.12
C GLN A 586 -10.45 -114.56 15.07
N THR A 587 -11.51 -114.71 14.26
CA THR A 587 -11.92 -113.69 13.29
C THR A 587 -12.27 -112.37 13.98
N GLY A 588 -12.92 -112.41 15.15
CA GLY A 588 -13.21 -111.22 15.94
C GLY A 588 -11.94 -110.50 16.41
N VAL A 589 -10.93 -111.24 16.87
CA VAL A 589 -9.63 -110.68 17.29
C VAL A 589 -8.86 -110.11 16.10
N GLU A 590 -8.89 -110.76 14.94
CA GLU A 590 -8.27 -110.25 13.71
C GLU A 590 -8.93 -108.95 13.22
N ASN A 591 -10.27 -108.88 13.25
CA ASN A 591 -10.99 -107.64 12.90
C ASN A 591 -10.70 -106.51 13.90
N MET A 592 -10.67 -106.82 15.20
CA MET A 592 -10.30 -105.86 16.23
C MET A 592 -8.85 -105.35 16.03
N ALA A 593 -7.93 -106.22 15.64
CA ALA A 593 -6.55 -105.87 15.33
C ALA A 593 -6.48 -104.79 14.24
N THR A 594 -7.19 -105.02 13.14
CA THR A 594 -7.26 -104.06 12.02
C THR A 594 -7.86 -102.74 12.47
N GLN A 595 -9.01 -102.76 13.16
CA GLN A 595 -9.68 -101.53 13.61
C GLN A 595 -8.81 -100.70 14.57
N LEU A 596 -8.12 -101.34 15.51
CA LEU A 596 -7.22 -100.64 16.44
C LEU A 596 -5.98 -100.11 15.70
N SER A 597 -5.41 -100.88 14.78
CA SER A 597 -4.28 -100.42 13.95
C SER A 597 -4.68 -99.17 13.13
N ASP A 598 -5.82 -99.21 12.45
CA ASP A 598 -6.30 -98.09 11.64
C ASP A 598 -6.62 -96.87 12.49
N GLY A 599 -7.32 -97.05 13.63
CA GLY A 599 -7.67 -95.96 14.54
C GLY A 599 -6.45 -95.30 15.17
N THR A 600 -5.46 -96.09 15.58
CA THR A 600 -4.20 -95.54 16.12
C THR A 600 -3.37 -94.85 15.04
N LYS A 601 -3.38 -95.36 13.79
CA LYS A 601 -2.75 -94.67 12.65
C LYS A 601 -3.41 -93.33 12.36
N GLN A 602 -4.74 -93.27 12.28
CA GLN A 602 -5.48 -92.02 12.06
C GLN A 602 -5.15 -90.98 13.14
N LEU A 603 -5.05 -91.42 14.39
CA LEU A 603 -4.70 -90.54 15.50
C LEU A 603 -3.26 -90.02 15.35
N SER A 604 -2.30 -90.88 15.00
CA SER A 604 -0.90 -90.49 14.74
C SER A 604 -0.76 -89.52 13.56
N ASP A 605 -1.46 -89.79 12.45
CA ASP A 605 -1.46 -88.92 11.27
C ASP A 605 -2.04 -87.53 11.62
N GLY A 606 -3.13 -87.51 12.41
CA GLY A 606 -3.76 -86.27 12.89
C GLY A 606 -2.85 -85.45 13.82
N THR A 607 -2.13 -86.09 14.73
CA THR A 607 -1.17 -85.39 15.61
C THR A 607 0.08 -84.93 14.88
N GLY A 608 0.53 -85.69 13.87
CA GLY A 608 1.59 -85.25 12.97
C GLY A 608 1.20 -84.00 12.18
N ALA A 609 -0.04 -83.94 11.67
CA ALA A 609 -0.55 -82.74 10.99
C ALA A 609 -0.69 -81.54 11.94
N LEU A 610 -1.15 -81.76 13.17
CA LEU A 610 -1.20 -80.71 14.20
C LEU A 610 0.20 -80.16 14.50
N LEU A 611 1.19 -81.04 14.70
CA LEU A 611 2.58 -80.65 14.95
C LEU A 611 3.13 -79.79 13.80
N ALA A 612 2.98 -80.23 12.56
CA ALA A 612 3.41 -79.48 11.38
C ALA A 612 2.70 -78.11 11.25
N GLY A 613 1.41 -78.06 11.58
CA GLY A 613 0.64 -76.81 11.63
C GLY A 613 1.17 -75.84 12.68
N THR A 614 1.49 -76.33 13.88
CA THR A 614 2.06 -75.49 14.95
C THR A 614 3.45 -74.96 14.63
N GLN A 615 4.29 -75.75 13.96
CA GLN A 615 5.61 -75.32 13.46
C GLN A 615 5.48 -74.21 12.42
N SER A 616 4.52 -74.36 11.49
CA SER A 616 4.24 -73.36 10.48
C SER A 616 3.73 -72.05 11.10
N LEU A 617 2.83 -72.15 12.09
CA LEU A 617 2.34 -71.00 12.86
C LEU A 617 3.47 -70.29 13.62
N ASN A 618 4.31 -71.06 14.32
CA ASN A 618 5.47 -70.56 15.07
C ASN A 618 6.44 -69.78 14.15
N SER A 619 6.72 -70.32 12.96
CA SER A 619 7.52 -69.66 11.93
C SER A 619 6.86 -68.36 11.41
N GLY A 620 5.58 -68.41 11.05
CA GLY A 620 4.82 -67.25 10.58
C GLY A 620 4.74 -66.11 11.60
N LEU A 621 4.56 -66.44 12.88
CA LEU A 621 4.59 -65.47 13.99
C LEU A 621 5.99 -64.87 14.19
N GLY A 622 7.04 -65.65 13.95
CA GLY A 622 8.41 -65.13 13.88
C GLY A 622 8.57 -64.06 12.80
N THR A 623 8.08 -64.34 11.59
CA THR A 623 8.10 -63.38 10.47
C THR A 623 7.27 -62.13 10.76
N LEU A 624 6.07 -62.29 11.33
CA LEU A 624 5.22 -61.17 11.72
C LEU A 624 5.90 -60.28 12.78
N SER A 625 6.52 -60.89 13.81
CA SER A 625 7.26 -60.16 14.83
C SER A 625 8.44 -59.39 14.25
N ALA A 626 9.18 -59.98 13.30
CA ALA A 626 10.31 -59.33 12.64
C ALA A 626 9.84 -58.15 11.77
N GLY A 627 8.79 -58.34 10.96
CA GLY A 627 8.22 -57.27 10.13
C GLY A 627 7.66 -56.11 10.96
N ALA A 628 6.99 -56.41 12.08
CA ALA A 628 6.55 -55.38 13.02
C ALA A 628 7.74 -54.62 13.64
N GLY A 629 8.86 -55.31 13.92
CA GLY A 629 10.11 -54.66 14.33
C GLY A 629 10.65 -53.67 13.29
N GLN A 630 10.67 -54.06 12.01
CA GLN A 630 11.11 -53.18 10.92
C GLN A 630 10.23 -51.93 10.76
N VAL A 631 8.90 -52.09 10.88
CA VAL A 631 7.97 -50.95 10.84
C VAL A 631 8.20 -50.02 12.03
N SER A 632 8.44 -50.58 13.22
CA SER A 632 8.77 -49.81 14.43
C SER A 632 10.05 -48.98 14.23
N GLU A 633 11.13 -49.60 13.78
CA GLU A 633 12.41 -48.91 13.48
C GLU A 633 12.25 -47.81 12.42
N GLY A 634 11.58 -48.11 11.31
CA GLY A 634 11.33 -47.15 10.23
C GLY A 634 10.48 -45.96 10.69
N SER A 635 9.48 -46.21 11.53
CA SER A 635 8.60 -45.17 12.08
C SER A 635 9.34 -44.29 13.09
N ALA A 636 10.23 -44.86 13.91
CA ALA A 636 11.10 -44.11 14.81
C ALA A 636 12.07 -43.19 14.04
N ALA A 637 12.66 -43.70 12.95
CA ALA A 637 13.51 -42.92 12.06
C ALA A 637 12.73 -41.78 11.38
N LEU A 638 11.53 -42.05 10.87
CA LEU A 638 10.66 -41.05 10.28
C LEU A 638 10.28 -39.96 11.29
N SER A 639 9.88 -40.33 12.51
CA SER A 639 9.57 -39.36 13.58
C SER A 639 10.75 -38.44 13.86
N THR A 640 11.95 -39.01 13.99
CA THR A 640 13.19 -38.25 14.23
C THR A 640 13.47 -37.26 13.09
N ASN A 641 13.40 -37.72 11.84
CA ASN A 641 13.63 -36.86 10.67
C ASN A 641 12.57 -35.75 10.56
N MET A 642 11.31 -36.04 10.91
CA MET A 642 10.25 -35.04 10.89
C MET A 642 10.41 -34.00 12.00
N LYS A 643 10.94 -34.36 13.17
CA LYS A 643 11.33 -33.39 14.20
C LYS A 643 12.45 -32.47 13.72
N THR A 644 13.45 -33.02 13.01
CA THR A 644 14.52 -32.22 12.40
C THR A 644 13.99 -31.28 11.32
N ALA A 645 13.10 -31.78 10.43
CA ALA A 645 12.46 -30.96 9.41
C ALA A 645 11.60 -29.84 10.02
N ASN A 646 10.86 -30.15 11.10
CA ASN A 646 10.09 -29.17 11.86
C ASN A 646 10.99 -28.05 12.42
N ALA A 647 12.10 -28.41 13.06
CA ALA A 647 13.07 -27.44 13.57
C ALA A 647 13.67 -26.57 12.44
N GLY A 648 13.96 -27.17 11.29
CA GLY A 648 14.40 -26.45 10.10
C GLY A 648 13.35 -25.47 9.59
N ALA A 649 12.10 -25.90 9.46
CA ALA A 649 10.98 -25.05 9.04
C ALA A 649 10.72 -23.88 10.01
N GLN A 650 10.82 -24.12 11.32
CA GLN A 650 10.76 -23.06 12.34
C GLN A 650 11.90 -22.04 12.20
N SER A 651 13.11 -22.52 11.89
CA SER A 651 14.27 -21.65 11.66
C SER A 651 14.07 -20.76 10.43
N VAL A 652 13.56 -21.31 9.33
CA VAL A 652 13.22 -20.53 8.12
C VAL A 652 12.10 -19.54 8.42
N ALA A 653 11.06 -19.93 9.16
CA ALA A 653 9.98 -19.03 9.55
C ALA A 653 10.50 -17.84 10.37
N SER A 654 11.42 -18.09 11.32
CA SER A 654 12.07 -17.05 12.11
C SER A 654 12.92 -16.12 11.23
N GLY A 655 13.74 -16.67 10.34
CA GLY A 655 14.57 -15.89 9.41
C GLY A 655 13.74 -15.04 8.45
N ALA A 656 12.64 -15.59 7.93
CA ALA A 656 11.69 -14.85 7.10
C ALA A 656 11.01 -13.71 7.88
N GLY A 657 10.68 -13.93 9.16
CA GLY A 657 10.18 -12.86 10.04
C GLY A 657 11.20 -11.73 10.28
N GLN A 658 12.48 -12.07 10.43
CA GLN A 658 13.56 -11.09 10.51
C GLN A 658 13.71 -10.31 9.20
N LEU A 659 13.66 -10.98 8.05
CA LEU A 659 13.70 -10.35 6.74
C LEU A 659 12.52 -9.40 6.54
N ALA A 660 11.30 -9.82 6.90
CA ALA A 660 10.11 -8.96 6.83
C ALA A 660 10.28 -7.72 7.72
N SER A 661 10.83 -7.89 8.93
CA SER A 661 11.08 -6.77 9.85
C SER A 661 12.10 -5.78 9.28
N GLY A 662 13.23 -6.27 8.75
CA GLY A 662 14.24 -5.41 8.11
C GLY A 662 13.72 -4.72 6.85
N ALA A 663 12.97 -5.43 6.01
CA ALA A 663 12.32 -4.84 4.84
C ALA A 663 11.26 -3.80 5.22
N SER A 664 10.55 -3.97 6.35
CA SER A 664 9.58 -2.97 6.85
C SER A 664 10.28 -1.70 7.31
N GLN A 665 11.45 -1.83 7.97
CA GLN A 665 12.29 -0.68 8.34
C GLN A 665 12.78 0.05 7.10
N LEU A 666 13.27 -0.68 6.09
CA LEU A 666 13.73 -0.08 4.84
C LEU A 666 12.59 0.61 4.08
N ASN A 667 11.39 0.00 4.04
CA ASN A 667 10.20 0.61 3.45
C ASN A 667 9.80 1.90 4.16
N SER A 668 9.88 1.91 5.50
CA SER A 668 9.62 3.12 6.29
C SER A 668 10.63 4.23 5.98
N GLY A 669 11.92 3.87 5.84
CA GLY A 669 12.97 4.79 5.41
C GLY A 669 12.76 5.32 3.99
N ALA A 670 12.33 4.46 3.05
CA ALA A 670 12.00 4.86 1.69
C ALA A 670 10.79 5.81 1.64
N GLY A 671 9.78 5.59 2.50
CA GLY A 671 8.64 6.50 2.67
C GLY A 671 9.06 7.86 3.23
N ALA A 672 9.98 7.88 4.22
CA ALA A 672 10.55 9.12 4.74
C ALA A 672 11.37 9.87 3.68
N LEU A 673 12.19 9.16 2.90
CA LEU A 673 12.93 9.73 1.77
C LEU A 673 11.99 10.32 0.72
N SER A 674 10.95 9.59 0.31
CA SER A 674 9.94 10.07 -0.65
C SER A 674 9.26 11.34 -0.13
N THR A 675 8.86 11.38 1.14
CA THR A 675 8.28 12.57 1.77
C THR A 675 9.25 13.76 1.76
N GLY A 676 10.52 13.53 2.09
CA GLY A 676 11.57 14.55 2.04
C GLY A 676 11.81 15.07 0.64
N LEU A 677 11.77 14.20 -0.37
CA LEU A 677 11.94 14.59 -1.78
C LEU A 677 10.76 15.38 -2.32
N ASN A 678 9.52 15.02 -1.96
CA ASN A 678 8.34 15.84 -2.30
C ASN A 678 8.41 17.24 -1.66
N THR A 679 8.93 17.33 -0.43
CA THR A 679 9.14 18.60 0.27
C THR A 679 10.22 19.44 -0.44
N LEU A 680 11.33 18.80 -0.81
CA LEU A 680 12.41 19.44 -1.55
C LEU A 680 11.93 19.91 -2.93
N GLN A 681 11.22 19.06 -3.66
CA GLN A 681 10.61 19.37 -4.96
C GLN A 681 9.73 20.62 -4.88
N SER A 682 8.85 20.68 -3.87
CA SER A 682 7.97 21.83 -3.63
C SER A 682 8.78 23.10 -3.34
N SER A 683 9.85 22.99 -2.54
CA SER A 683 10.72 24.11 -2.19
C SER A 683 11.54 24.60 -3.41
N THR A 684 12.01 23.69 -4.26
CA THR A 684 12.68 24.05 -5.51
C THR A 684 11.74 24.63 -6.54
N GLY A 685 10.45 24.24 -6.54
CA GLY A 685 9.43 24.91 -7.34
C GLY A 685 9.29 26.39 -6.94
N ALA A 686 9.22 26.68 -5.64
CA ALA A 686 9.19 28.05 -5.14
C ALA A 686 10.48 28.83 -5.49
N LEU A 687 11.65 28.19 -5.43
CA LEU A 687 12.92 28.80 -5.85
C LEU A 687 12.90 29.14 -7.35
N VAL A 688 12.48 28.22 -8.22
CA VAL A 688 12.36 28.46 -9.66
C VAL A 688 11.43 29.64 -9.91
N SER A 689 10.24 29.67 -9.31
CA SER A 689 9.32 30.81 -9.47
C SER A 689 9.91 32.13 -8.98
N GLY A 690 10.70 32.13 -7.91
CA GLY A 690 11.42 33.32 -7.45
C GLY A 690 12.52 33.78 -8.41
N VAL A 691 13.26 32.84 -9.00
CA VAL A 691 14.27 33.14 -10.03
C VAL A 691 13.61 33.64 -11.31
N GLU A 692 12.48 33.08 -11.73
CA GLU A 692 11.68 33.58 -12.87
C GLU A 692 11.21 35.02 -12.66
N GLN A 693 10.77 35.36 -11.44
CA GLN A 693 10.41 36.75 -11.10
C GLN A 693 11.63 37.68 -11.16
N LEU A 694 12.77 37.25 -10.62
CA LEU A 694 14.00 38.05 -10.67
C LEU A 694 14.47 38.24 -12.11
N ASP A 695 14.42 37.18 -12.92
CA ASP A 695 14.77 37.20 -14.34
C ASP A 695 13.89 38.16 -15.14
N SER A 696 12.58 38.11 -14.89
CA SER A 696 11.60 39.02 -15.50
C SER A 696 11.86 40.47 -15.09
N GLY A 697 12.09 40.73 -13.80
CA GLY A 697 12.41 42.08 -13.31
C GLY A 697 13.76 42.60 -13.82
N ALA A 698 14.76 41.72 -13.97
CA ALA A 698 16.04 42.08 -14.58
C ALA A 698 15.89 42.38 -16.08
N ALA A 699 14.99 41.69 -16.78
CA ALA A 699 14.65 41.99 -18.17
C ALA A 699 14.02 43.38 -18.29
N GLU A 700 13.03 43.69 -17.45
CA GLU A 700 12.40 45.02 -17.39
C GLU A 700 13.41 46.11 -17.04
N LEU A 701 14.28 45.89 -16.04
CA LEU A 701 15.34 46.82 -15.68
C LEU A 701 16.29 47.06 -16.86
N ASN A 702 16.74 45.99 -17.52
CA ASN A 702 17.65 46.11 -18.66
C ASN A 702 16.99 46.88 -19.82
N SER A 703 15.75 46.57 -20.15
CA SER A 703 14.99 47.31 -21.17
C SER A 703 14.78 48.77 -20.79
N GLY A 704 14.45 49.06 -19.53
CA GLY A 704 14.30 50.44 -19.04
C GLY A 704 15.62 51.20 -19.02
N MET A 705 16.74 50.55 -18.71
CA MET A 705 18.07 51.16 -18.76
C MET A 705 18.51 51.46 -20.19
N ILE A 706 18.22 50.56 -21.14
CA ILE A 706 18.44 50.80 -22.57
C ILE A 706 17.64 52.03 -23.00
N GLN A 707 16.34 52.06 -22.67
CA GLN A 707 15.48 53.19 -23.00
C GLN A 707 15.96 54.50 -22.36
N PHE A 708 16.34 54.50 -21.09
CA PHE A 708 16.85 55.67 -20.40
C PHE A 708 18.14 56.21 -21.03
N ASN A 709 19.03 55.30 -21.44
CA ASN A 709 20.26 55.65 -22.13
C ASN A 709 19.97 56.27 -23.51
N GLU A 710 19.22 55.56 -24.35
CA GLU A 710 18.96 55.94 -25.76
C GLU A 710 18.01 57.15 -25.87
N GLU A 711 16.92 57.17 -25.10
CA GLU A 711 15.89 58.21 -25.22
C GLU A 711 16.14 59.42 -24.32
N GLY A 712 16.89 59.26 -23.23
CA GLY A 712 17.17 60.32 -22.27
C GLY A 712 18.57 60.92 -22.45
N ILE A 713 19.60 60.15 -22.07
CA ILE A 713 20.98 60.64 -21.96
C ILE A 713 21.57 60.95 -23.34
N GLU A 714 21.42 60.06 -24.32
CA GLU A 714 21.94 60.28 -25.68
C GLU A 714 21.32 61.51 -26.35
N LYS A 715 20.01 61.72 -26.18
CA LYS A 715 19.33 62.93 -26.67
C LYS A 715 19.85 64.17 -25.98
N LEU A 716 20.01 64.15 -24.65
CA LEU A 716 20.54 65.29 -23.91
C LEU A 716 21.95 65.66 -24.38
N VAL A 717 22.85 64.67 -24.47
CA VAL A 717 24.23 64.87 -24.94
C VAL A 717 24.25 65.48 -26.34
N SER A 718 23.35 65.06 -27.23
CA SER A 718 23.29 65.56 -28.62
C SER A 718 22.94 67.04 -28.75
N VAL A 719 22.21 67.62 -27.79
CA VAL A 719 21.84 69.05 -27.79
C VAL A 719 23.04 69.93 -27.40
N PHE A 720 23.93 69.43 -26.54
CA PHE A 720 25.08 70.18 -26.02
C PHE A 720 26.32 70.15 -26.93
N ASP A 721 26.28 69.44 -28.07
CA ASP A 721 27.49 69.16 -28.85
C ASP A 721 27.76 70.09 -30.06
N GLY A 722 27.04 71.22 -30.24
CA GLY A 722 27.37 72.08 -31.40
C GLY A 722 26.78 73.49 -31.59
N ASP A 723 25.71 73.92 -30.90
CA ASP A 723 25.03 75.20 -31.21
C ASP A 723 24.90 76.16 -30.01
N VAL A 724 25.59 75.86 -28.90
CA VAL A 724 25.45 76.58 -27.63
C VAL A 724 25.95 78.02 -27.73
N ASP A 725 27.08 78.26 -28.41
CA ASP A 725 27.69 79.59 -28.52
C ASP A 725 26.77 80.60 -29.23
N SER A 726 26.11 80.18 -30.31
CA SER A 726 25.23 81.07 -31.10
C SER A 726 23.90 81.38 -30.39
N LEU A 727 23.40 80.46 -29.56
CA LEU A 727 22.22 80.67 -28.73
C LEU A 727 22.52 81.62 -27.55
N LEU A 728 23.72 81.54 -26.98
CA LEU A 728 24.17 82.39 -25.88
C LEU A 728 24.36 83.85 -26.31
N ASP A 729 24.96 84.07 -27.49
CA ASP A 729 25.09 85.43 -28.05
C ASP A 729 23.72 86.10 -28.24
N LYS A 730 22.73 85.34 -28.70
CA LYS A 730 21.37 85.87 -28.88
C LYS A 730 20.66 86.13 -27.55
N ALA A 731 20.85 85.26 -26.55
CA ALA A 731 20.32 85.47 -25.21
C ALA A 731 20.93 86.73 -24.56
N ASN A 732 22.24 86.96 -24.72
CA ASN A 732 22.91 88.17 -24.24
C ASN A 732 22.36 89.44 -24.92
N GLU A 733 22.15 89.41 -26.25
CA GLU A 733 21.54 90.52 -26.99
C GLU A 733 20.12 90.88 -26.50
N LEU A 734 19.29 89.86 -26.23
CA LEU A 734 17.91 90.03 -25.73
C LEU A 734 17.87 90.58 -24.30
N LEU A 735 18.79 90.13 -23.44
CA LEU A 735 18.92 90.62 -22.06
C LEU A 735 19.44 92.07 -22.04
N ASP A 736 20.36 92.44 -22.92
CA ASP A 736 20.85 93.82 -23.06
C ASP A 736 19.77 94.76 -23.58
N ALA A 737 18.97 94.34 -24.56
CA ALA A 737 17.81 95.11 -25.02
C ALA A 737 16.77 95.33 -23.91
N SER A 738 16.56 94.35 -23.02
CA SER A 738 15.71 94.51 -21.84
C SER A 738 16.24 95.58 -20.87
N LYS A 739 17.55 95.56 -20.58
CA LYS A 739 18.20 96.50 -19.64
C LYS A 739 18.18 97.95 -20.13
N GLU A 740 18.16 98.17 -21.44
CA GLU A 740 18.04 99.51 -22.04
C GLU A 740 16.61 100.09 -21.94
N TYR A 741 15.57 99.26 -21.85
CA TYR A 741 14.17 99.70 -21.82
C TYR A 741 13.72 100.08 -20.40
N LYS A 742 14.02 101.32 -20.00
CA LYS A 742 13.84 101.82 -18.61
C LYS A 742 12.63 102.72 -18.36
N ASN A 743 11.98 103.23 -19.40
CA ASN A 743 10.82 104.14 -19.29
C ASN A 743 9.98 104.13 -20.58
N PHE A 744 8.74 104.59 -20.48
CA PHE A 744 7.77 104.75 -21.55
C PHE A 744 7.46 106.23 -21.84
N SER A 745 7.27 107.07 -20.82
CA SER A 745 6.92 108.49 -20.99
C SER A 745 8.09 109.47 -20.92
N GLY A 746 9.31 108.98 -20.77
CA GLY A 746 10.52 109.79 -20.57
C GLY A 746 11.11 109.61 -19.18
N ILE A 747 12.42 109.80 -19.07
CA ILE A 747 13.14 109.78 -17.79
C ILE A 747 14.33 110.75 -17.88
N ALA A 748 14.75 111.33 -16.76
CA ALA A 748 15.93 112.19 -16.71
C ALA A 748 17.24 111.39 -16.86
N ASP A 749 18.26 112.01 -17.48
CA ASP A 749 19.60 111.43 -17.60
C ASP A 749 20.21 111.10 -16.24
N GLY A 750 20.73 109.87 -16.09
CA GLY A 750 21.34 109.38 -14.85
C GLY A 750 20.36 108.91 -13.77
N MET A 751 19.05 108.92 -14.05
CA MET A 751 18.02 108.30 -13.21
C MET A 751 17.81 106.85 -13.63
N ASP A 752 17.65 105.95 -12.67
CA ASP A 752 17.31 104.55 -12.97
C ASP A 752 15.80 104.40 -13.11
N GLY A 753 15.36 103.60 -14.08
CA GLY A 753 13.95 103.54 -14.48
C GLY A 753 13.45 102.11 -14.55
N SER A 754 12.23 101.90 -14.07
CA SER A 754 11.49 100.66 -14.22
C SER A 754 10.10 100.96 -14.77
N VAL A 755 9.66 100.20 -15.77
CA VAL A 755 8.35 100.38 -16.39
C VAL A 755 7.55 99.09 -16.37
N LYS A 756 6.29 99.19 -15.98
CA LYS A 756 5.32 98.11 -16.07
C LYS A 756 4.03 98.58 -16.71
N PHE A 757 3.43 97.72 -17.53
CA PHE A 757 2.15 97.99 -18.16
C PHE A 757 1.09 97.15 -17.45
N ILE A 758 0.03 97.82 -16.99
CA ILE A 758 -1.12 97.18 -16.36
C ILE A 758 -2.31 97.38 -17.28
N PHE A 759 -2.75 96.31 -17.91
CA PHE A 759 -3.93 96.30 -18.75
C PHE A 759 -5.13 95.93 -17.90
N VAL A 760 -6.17 96.76 -17.98
CA VAL A 760 -7.42 96.57 -17.25
C VAL A 760 -8.57 96.68 -18.25
N SER A 761 -9.47 95.69 -18.26
CA SER A 761 -10.68 95.76 -19.06
C SER A 761 -11.68 96.79 -18.50
N ASP A 762 -12.30 97.59 -19.37
CA ASP A 762 -13.37 98.50 -18.98
C ASP A 762 -14.65 97.71 -18.63
N LYS A 763 -15.32 98.12 -17.54
CA LYS A 763 -16.67 97.66 -17.20
C LYS A 763 -17.75 98.29 -18.05
#